data_AF-A0A9W2YF48-F1
#
_entry.id   AF-A0A9W2YF48-F1
#
_cell.length_a   1.000
_cell.length_b   1.000
_cell.length_c   1.000
_cell.angle_alpha   90.00
_cell.angle_beta   90.00
_cell.angle_gamma   90.00
#
_symmetry.space_group_name_H-M   'P 1'
#
loop_
_entity.id
_entity.type
_entity.pdbx_description
1 polymer ?
#
loop_
_entity_poly.entity_id
_entity_poly.type
_entity_poly.pdbx_seq_one_letter_code
_entity_poly.pdbx_strand_id
1 'polypeptide(L)'
;MCWVKVIAVLSACLFITVHSAEWTYKGDHGDDHWPELFDKCAQRHQSPINIYEGDLTIDSQLLPFRFSNYDALVDMVLSNNGHSAVVTLGPTVPVAISGGGLTNTYNAVQFHFHWGETSVDGSEHLISSAAYPMELHIVHYNSKYPDFSTASVQPDGLAVLGFMFEVSSTNNKNLDDIVNNLVNVMTVGTSVSLGAGTLSSILPPSFSKFYRYPGSLTTPGCDESVTWTVFKETIQISELQLQVFRSLTDSHNELLSENHRGVQPINDRVVVANFDPHIHWSYHATSEWSDLYEACSAENQSPINIETNLTQADEKLQVLTFKNYDGSSPVTMKLKNTGHAAQVDFSGAEISVSNGGLPDEYVASQLHFHWGSHDLIGSEHLIDDHSYPMELHIVHYKKSLGSLAAAATEAEGLAVLGIFFQISSNDNPALNSIIQNLGSIQMPDTSVEIPTFSLNSILPANRVDFYRYEGSLTTPRCLESVIWTVFKDSVPISSAQLDKFRNIRSSERDQNGQNIALVDNTRHVQYLNGRVVLRNFNLPPPDNYWSYKGSHGPSSWAHDYPLCGDRYTGRQSPVNIDTTKVLFNVLNSIPLRLDGYNASSGYTLTMRNTGHSVQIDIDGNLRVSRGGLSLTYRATQVHFHWGSDSTRGSEHTIDGRSYPMEIHIVHYNIKYPSFEVASVESKGLAVLAVLVEVTTQPNVRLNFVFDSLAKVSQPGSSALLDVVAFPFLPSDTSSFFRYEGSLTTPGCYETVTWTLFRETIKVSEDQIAKLRTLQQIDHSTNLPTPMVDNNRPVQPLNGRTVTSTFWF
;
A
#
# COMPACT_ATOMS: atom_id res chain seq x y z
N MET A 1 -48.39 24.31 45.60
CA MET A 1 -49.00 23.01 45.97
C MET A 1 -50.15 22.75 45.02
N CYS A 2 -49.97 21.81 44.09
CA CYS A 2 -50.99 20.82 43.70
C CYS A 2 -50.40 19.96 42.57
N TRP A 3 -50.21 18.69 42.90
CA TRP A 3 -49.81 17.62 42.01
C TRP A 3 -50.98 17.28 41.08
N VAL A 4 -50.73 17.16 39.78
CA VAL A 4 -51.64 16.43 38.87
C VAL A 4 -50.88 15.22 38.36
N LYS A 5 -51.38 14.05 38.75
CA LYS A 5 -50.92 12.72 38.35
C LYS A 5 -51.10 12.56 36.83
N VAL A 6 -50.03 12.23 36.12
CA VAL A 6 -50.12 11.65 34.78
C VAL A 6 -50.28 10.14 34.97
N ILE A 7 -51.39 9.61 34.46
CA ILE A 7 -51.78 8.22 34.53
C ILE A 7 -50.89 7.41 33.59
N ALA A 8 -50.18 6.42 34.13
CA ALA A 8 -49.54 5.36 33.38
C ALA A 8 -50.64 4.53 32.71
N VAL A 9 -50.69 4.53 31.38
CA VAL A 9 -51.43 3.52 30.62
C VAL A 9 -50.51 2.31 30.54
N LEU A 10 -50.60 1.46 31.55
CA LEU A 10 -50.24 0.05 31.45
C LEU A 10 -51.19 -0.58 30.41
N SER A 11 -50.74 -0.75 29.17
CA SER A 11 -51.36 -1.72 28.28
C SER A 11 -51.07 -3.10 28.87
N ALA A 12 -52.03 -3.59 29.64
CA ALA A 12 -52.13 -4.98 30.00
C ALA A 12 -52.26 -5.79 28.71
N CYS A 13 -51.17 -6.41 28.27
CA CYS A 13 -51.28 -7.60 27.42
C CYS A 13 -52.11 -8.60 28.22
N LEU A 14 -53.33 -8.82 27.76
CA LEU A 14 -54.18 -9.90 28.19
C LEU A 14 -53.36 -11.19 28.04
N PHE A 15 -52.98 -11.81 29.16
CA PHE A 15 -52.53 -13.20 29.16
C PHE A 15 -53.74 -14.05 28.75
N ILE A 16 -53.89 -14.26 27.45
CA ILE A 16 -54.56 -15.45 26.97
C ILE A 16 -53.60 -16.57 27.32
N THR A 17 -53.89 -17.29 28.40
CA THR A 17 -53.28 -18.58 28.70
C THR A 17 -53.74 -19.58 27.65
N VAL A 18 -53.18 -19.51 26.45
CA VAL A 18 -52.94 -20.71 25.66
C VAL A 18 -51.68 -21.31 26.28
N HIS A 19 -51.72 -22.57 26.68
CA HIS A 19 -50.49 -23.32 26.95
C HIS A 19 -49.70 -23.32 25.64
N SER A 20 -48.88 -22.29 25.41
CA SER A 20 -47.78 -22.39 24.47
C SER A 20 -46.91 -23.51 25.01
N ALA A 21 -46.70 -24.56 24.22
CA ALA A 21 -45.71 -25.57 24.58
C ALA A 21 -44.41 -24.84 24.94
N GLU A 22 -43.79 -25.25 26.05
CA GLU A 22 -42.46 -24.80 26.43
C GLU A 22 -41.49 -25.20 25.31
N TRP A 23 -40.59 -24.29 24.92
CA TRP A 23 -39.65 -24.53 23.82
C TRP A 23 -38.25 -24.06 24.18
N THR A 24 -37.26 -24.77 23.64
CA THR A 24 -35.83 -24.51 23.81
C THR A 24 -35.15 -24.62 22.44
N TYR A 25 -33.88 -24.23 22.34
CA TYR A 25 -33.09 -24.49 21.13
C TYR A 25 -32.54 -25.93 21.09
N LYS A 26 -32.40 -26.61 22.24
CA LYS A 26 -31.88 -27.99 22.34
C LYS A 26 -32.71 -28.87 23.28
N GLY A 27 -32.53 -30.18 23.18
CA GLY A 27 -33.18 -31.19 24.04
C GLY A 27 -34.57 -31.59 23.55
N ASP A 28 -35.39 -32.17 24.43
CA ASP A 28 -36.70 -32.75 24.08
C ASP A 28 -37.74 -31.72 23.56
N HIS A 29 -37.44 -30.43 23.72
CA HIS A 29 -38.22 -29.30 23.17
C HIS A 29 -37.37 -28.39 22.25
N GLY A 30 -36.25 -28.94 21.74
CA GLY A 30 -35.31 -28.29 20.84
C GLY A 30 -35.88 -28.02 19.45
N ASP A 31 -35.13 -27.27 18.65
CA ASP A 31 -35.57 -26.79 17.34
C ASP A 31 -35.86 -27.90 16.32
N ASP A 32 -35.12 -29.01 16.39
CA ASP A 32 -35.38 -30.25 15.65
C ASP A 32 -36.80 -30.81 15.90
N HIS A 33 -37.40 -30.52 17.06
CA HIS A 33 -38.73 -30.98 17.45
C HIS A 33 -39.83 -29.92 17.28
N TRP A 34 -39.49 -28.66 16.98
CA TRP A 34 -40.50 -27.62 16.77
C TRP A 34 -41.54 -27.95 15.68
N PRO A 35 -41.20 -28.63 14.56
CA PRO A 35 -42.21 -29.07 13.59
C PRO A 35 -43.30 -29.99 14.16
N GLU A 36 -43.02 -30.71 15.25
CA GLU A 36 -43.98 -31.58 15.95
C GLU A 36 -44.81 -30.82 16.99
N LEU A 37 -44.24 -29.75 17.56
CA LEU A 37 -44.83 -28.97 18.65
C LEU A 37 -45.63 -27.75 18.14
N PHE A 38 -45.26 -27.22 16.98
CA PHE A 38 -45.81 -25.99 16.42
C PHE A 38 -46.04 -26.18 14.91
N ASP A 39 -47.30 -26.37 14.51
CA ASP A 39 -47.70 -26.70 13.12
C ASP A 39 -47.04 -25.82 12.04
N LYS A 40 -46.83 -24.53 12.32
CA LYS A 40 -46.20 -23.58 11.38
C LYS A 40 -44.72 -23.84 11.17
N CYS A 41 -44.01 -24.40 12.16
CA CYS A 41 -42.59 -24.74 12.03
C CYS A 41 -42.33 -25.90 11.06
N ALA A 42 -43.37 -26.67 10.71
CA ALA A 42 -43.31 -27.73 9.70
C ALA A 42 -43.59 -27.25 8.27
N GLN A 43 -43.82 -25.95 8.06
CA GLN A 43 -44.06 -25.39 6.73
C GLN A 43 -42.78 -25.32 5.88
N ARG A 44 -42.91 -24.94 4.61
CA ARG A 44 -41.86 -25.13 3.60
C ARG A 44 -40.92 -23.95 3.42
N HIS A 45 -41.33 -22.74 3.78
CA HIS A 45 -40.62 -21.50 3.57
C HIS A 45 -40.05 -20.96 4.89
N GLN A 46 -39.52 -21.87 5.72
CA GLN A 46 -38.94 -21.56 7.02
C GLN A 46 -37.56 -20.88 6.93
N SER A 47 -37.21 -20.15 7.97
CA SER A 47 -35.91 -19.49 8.17
C SER A 47 -35.25 -20.00 9.47
N PRO A 48 -33.92 -19.90 9.61
CA PRO A 48 -32.95 -19.34 8.65
C PRO A 48 -32.63 -20.29 7.50
N ILE A 49 -31.83 -19.85 6.52
CA ILE A 49 -31.36 -20.68 5.40
C ILE A 49 -29.85 -20.56 5.24
N ASN A 50 -29.24 -21.51 4.53
CA ASN A 50 -27.92 -21.32 3.94
C ASN A 50 -28.05 -20.61 2.59
N ILE A 51 -27.46 -19.42 2.48
CA ILE A 51 -27.43 -18.62 1.27
C ILE A 51 -26.21 -19.05 0.45
N TYR A 52 -26.44 -19.90 -0.55
CA TYR A 52 -25.39 -20.30 -1.47
C TYR A 52 -25.18 -19.22 -2.52
N GLU A 53 -24.00 -18.59 -2.52
CA GLU A 53 -23.69 -17.53 -3.47
C GLU A 53 -23.72 -18.00 -4.93
N GLY A 54 -23.44 -19.30 -5.16
CA GLY A 54 -23.54 -20.01 -6.44
C GLY A 54 -24.93 -20.05 -7.09
N ASP A 55 -25.99 -19.88 -6.31
CA ASP A 55 -27.37 -20.11 -6.73
C ASP A 55 -28.20 -18.81 -6.75
N LEU A 56 -27.53 -17.65 -6.70
CA LEU A 56 -28.18 -16.35 -6.58
C LEU A 56 -28.73 -15.85 -7.92
N THR A 57 -29.93 -15.26 -7.86
CA THR A 57 -30.48 -14.49 -8.97
C THR A 57 -30.17 -13.01 -8.76
N ILE A 58 -29.50 -12.37 -9.72
CA ILE A 58 -29.15 -10.96 -9.59
C ILE A 58 -30.34 -10.10 -9.96
N ASP A 59 -30.75 -9.23 -9.06
CA ASP A 59 -31.82 -8.28 -9.27
C ASP A 59 -31.30 -6.85 -9.13
N SER A 60 -30.93 -6.28 -10.28
CA SER A 60 -30.47 -4.89 -10.37
C SER A 60 -31.56 -3.85 -10.07
N GLN A 61 -32.81 -4.27 -9.88
CA GLN A 61 -33.91 -3.39 -9.45
C GLN A 61 -34.02 -3.25 -7.93
N LEU A 62 -33.24 -4.02 -7.16
CA LEU A 62 -33.11 -3.85 -5.71
C LEU A 62 -32.29 -2.59 -5.38
N LEU A 63 -32.93 -1.44 -5.54
CA LEU A 63 -32.37 -0.13 -5.22
C LEU A 63 -32.05 -0.01 -3.71
N PRO A 64 -31.14 0.89 -3.32
CA PRO A 64 -30.77 1.09 -1.91
C PRO A 64 -31.97 1.31 -0.98
N PHE A 65 -31.81 0.92 0.29
CA PHE A 65 -32.75 1.22 1.35
C PHE A 65 -32.81 2.73 1.63
N ARG A 66 -33.97 3.15 2.12
CA ARG A 66 -34.20 4.46 2.72
C ARG A 66 -34.48 4.26 4.20
N PHE A 67 -33.48 4.56 5.01
CA PHE A 67 -33.57 4.54 6.47
C PHE A 67 -34.17 5.87 6.95
N SER A 68 -35.29 5.79 7.66
CA SER A 68 -35.98 6.95 8.23
C SER A 68 -35.80 6.93 9.74
N ASN A 69 -35.25 8.01 10.29
CA ASN A 69 -35.02 8.21 11.72
C ASN A 69 -34.11 7.16 12.40
N TYR A 70 -33.25 6.47 11.64
CA TYR A 70 -32.25 5.56 12.23
C TYR A 70 -31.22 6.28 13.10
N ASP A 71 -30.90 7.53 12.76
CA ASP A 71 -30.04 8.43 13.54
C ASP A 71 -30.80 9.23 14.61
N ALA A 72 -32.13 9.03 14.73
CA ALA A 72 -32.91 9.70 15.75
C ALA A 72 -32.69 9.03 17.11
N LEU A 73 -32.67 9.84 18.16
CA LEU A 73 -32.63 9.35 19.53
C LEU A 73 -33.99 8.75 19.91
N VAL A 74 -34.00 7.46 20.23
CA VAL A 74 -35.18 6.69 20.65
C VAL A 74 -34.88 6.02 21.98
N ASP A 75 -35.87 6.01 22.87
CA ASP A 75 -35.73 5.32 24.15
C ASP A 75 -35.61 3.82 23.90
N MET A 76 -34.60 3.18 24.50
CA MET A 76 -34.30 1.77 24.33
C MET A 76 -34.36 1.04 25.67
N VAL A 77 -34.99 -0.13 25.68
CA VAL A 77 -35.04 -1.02 26.84
C VAL A 77 -34.48 -2.37 26.46
N LEU A 78 -33.35 -2.74 27.07
CA LEU A 78 -32.72 -4.04 26.96
C LEU A 78 -33.38 -5.01 27.94
N SER A 79 -33.63 -6.23 27.49
CA SER A 79 -34.22 -7.29 28.30
C SER A 79 -33.66 -8.66 27.93
N ASN A 80 -33.61 -9.56 28.89
CA ASN A 80 -33.40 -10.98 28.64
C ASN A 80 -34.77 -11.66 28.67
N ASN A 81 -35.25 -12.15 27.52
CA ASN A 81 -36.54 -12.82 27.42
C ASN A 81 -36.46 -14.34 27.65
N GLY A 82 -35.29 -14.86 28.04
CA GLY A 82 -35.00 -16.28 28.21
C GLY A 82 -34.45 -16.97 26.96
N HIS A 83 -34.52 -16.30 25.80
CA HIS A 83 -34.10 -16.84 24.52
C HIS A 83 -33.11 -15.93 23.78
N SER A 84 -33.03 -14.64 24.11
CA SER A 84 -32.09 -13.67 23.53
C SER A 84 -31.98 -12.40 24.38
N ALA A 85 -30.94 -11.61 24.09
CA ALA A 85 -30.87 -10.21 24.48
C ALA A 85 -31.72 -9.38 23.49
N VAL A 86 -32.87 -8.88 23.96
CA VAL A 86 -33.82 -8.12 23.13
C VAL A 86 -33.83 -6.66 23.55
N VAL A 87 -33.69 -5.75 22.58
CA VAL A 87 -33.84 -4.32 22.77
C VAL A 87 -35.12 -3.84 22.10
N THR A 88 -36.05 -3.31 22.90
CA THR A 88 -37.31 -2.73 22.42
C THR A 88 -37.20 -1.22 22.24
N LEU A 89 -37.87 -0.70 21.21
CA LEU A 89 -37.84 0.73 20.86
C LEU A 89 -39.08 1.45 21.38
N GLY A 90 -38.88 2.60 22.03
CA GLY A 90 -39.95 3.45 22.54
C GLY A 90 -40.74 4.17 21.44
N PRO A 91 -41.97 4.64 21.73
CA PRO A 91 -42.88 5.21 20.73
C PRO A 91 -42.56 6.68 20.34
N THR A 92 -41.38 7.20 20.69
CA THR A 92 -41.06 8.63 20.57
C THR A 92 -41.03 9.12 19.12
N VAL A 93 -40.32 8.39 18.26
CA VAL A 93 -40.20 8.71 16.83
C VAL A 93 -40.28 7.39 16.04
N PRO A 94 -41.11 7.30 14.99
CA PRO A 94 -41.17 6.09 14.17
C PRO A 94 -39.85 5.92 13.40
N VAL A 95 -39.06 4.94 13.81
CA VAL A 95 -37.89 4.45 13.05
C VAL A 95 -38.39 3.48 12.00
N ALA A 96 -38.02 3.67 10.75
CA ALA A 96 -38.61 2.91 9.65
C ALA A 96 -37.66 2.69 8.48
N ILE A 97 -37.97 1.66 7.68
CA ILE A 97 -37.31 1.36 6.42
C ILE A 97 -38.30 1.38 5.27
N SER A 98 -37.81 1.77 4.10
CA SER A 98 -38.49 1.63 2.80
C SER A 98 -37.44 1.50 1.70
N GLY A 99 -37.83 1.29 0.44
CA GLY A 99 -36.86 0.97 -0.61
C GLY A 99 -36.28 -0.43 -0.45
N GLY A 100 -35.11 -0.73 -1.02
CA GLY A 100 -34.55 -2.08 -0.93
C GLY A 100 -35.40 -3.16 -1.63
N GLY A 101 -36.36 -2.79 -2.49
CA GLY A 101 -37.37 -3.69 -3.03
C GLY A 101 -38.57 -3.99 -2.10
N LEU A 102 -38.68 -3.33 -0.95
CA LEU A 102 -39.87 -3.43 -0.09
C LEU A 102 -41.07 -2.69 -0.70
N THR A 103 -42.26 -3.26 -0.55
CA THR A 103 -43.50 -2.74 -1.14
C THR A 103 -44.13 -1.58 -0.34
N ASN A 104 -43.80 -1.48 0.94
CA ASN A 104 -44.37 -0.52 1.89
C ASN A 104 -43.26 0.06 2.77
N THR A 105 -43.64 0.99 3.65
CA THR A 105 -42.81 1.41 4.78
C THR A 105 -43.01 0.43 5.93
N TYR A 106 -41.90 0.01 6.56
CA TYR A 106 -41.91 -0.91 7.68
C TYR A 106 -41.33 -0.22 8.92
N ASN A 107 -42.07 -0.22 10.02
CA ASN A 107 -41.70 0.44 11.27
C ASN A 107 -40.92 -0.55 12.17
N ALA A 108 -39.77 -0.13 12.66
CA ALA A 108 -38.94 -0.91 13.57
C ALA A 108 -39.64 -1.04 14.94
N VAL A 109 -39.53 -2.22 15.55
CA VAL A 109 -40.13 -2.50 16.88
C VAL A 109 -39.10 -2.95 17.91
N GLN A 110 -38.16 -3.79 17.49
CA GLN A 110 -37.13 -4.34 18.35
C GLN A 110 -35.96 -4.82 17.50
N PHE A 111 -34.81 -5.00 18.16
CA PHE A 111 -33.74 -5.81 17.63
C PHE A 111 -33.22 -6.79 18.69
N HIS A 112 -32.64 -7.90 18.24
CA HIS A 112 -32.14 -8.96 19.11
C HIS A 112 -30.96 -9.70 18.46
N PHE A 113 -30.30 -10.55 19.25
CA PHE A 113 -29.05 -11.20 18.86
C PHE A 113 -29.15 -12.72 18.98
N HIS A 114 -28.50 -13.41 18.05
CA HIS A 114 -28.28 -14.86 18.08
C HIS A 114 -26.78 -15.11 18.11
N TRP A 115 -26.32 -15.99 18.97
CA TRP A 115 -24.93 -16.38 19.12
C TRP A 115 -24.84 -17.86 19.44
N GLY A 116 -23.63 -18.41 19.32
CA GLY A 116 -23.34 -19.78 19.69
C GLY A 116 -22.18 -19.89 20.65
N GLU A 117 -21.90 -21.12 21.08
CA GLU A 117 -20.91 -21.40 22.12
C GLU A 117 -19.49 -21.05 21.66
N THR A 118 -19.24 -21.15 20.36
CA THR A 118 -17.93 -20.91 19.74
C THR A 118 -17.96 -19.67 18.84
N SER A 119 -16.78 -19.13 18.56
CA SER A 119 -16.64 -17.91 17.76
C SER A 119 -16.67 -18.15 16.24
N VAL A 120 -17.14 -19.32 15.82
CA VAL A 120 -17.25 -19.74 14.41
C VAL A 120 -18.61 -20.33 14.07
N ASP A 121 -19.53 -20.43 15.03
CA ASP A 121 -20.84 -21.07 14.87
C ASP A 121 -21.81 -20.42 15.85
N GLY A 122 -22.71 -19.57 15.35
CA GLY A 122 -23.56 -18.73 16.21
C GLY A 122 -24.57 -17.83 15.49
N SER A 123 -24.37 -17.56 14.20
CA SER A 123 -25.38 -16.96 13.33
C SER A 123 -26.49 -17.95 13.01
N GLU A 124 -27.70 -17.45 12.76
CA GLU A 124 -28.80 -18.27 12.28
C GLU A 124 -28.62 -18.60 10.79
N HIS A 125 -28.34 -17.58 9.98
CA HIS A 125 -28.05 -17.76 8.56
C HIS A 125 -26.62 -18.27 8.35
N LEU A 126 -26.44 -19.00 7.26
CA LEU A 126 -25.13 -19.34 6.72
C LEU A 126 -24.93 -18.64 5.38
N ILE A 127 -23.70 -18.28 5.05
CA ILE A 127 -23.32 -17.77 3.73
C ILE A 127 -22.35 -18.76 3.11
N SER A 128 -22.75 -19.43 2.03
CA SER A 128 -21.98 -20.48 1.37
C SER A 128 -21.48 -21.55 2.36
N SER A 129 -22.34 -21.94 3.30
CA SER A 129 -22.07 -22.88 4.41
C SER A 129 -21.15 -22.38 5.52
N ALA A 130 -20.76 -21.10 5.50
CA ALA A 130 -20.04 -20.49 6.59
C ALA A 130 -21.01 -19.89 7.62
N ALA A 131 -20.81 -20.27 8.88
CA ALA A 131 -21.45 -19.64 10.04
C ALA A 131 -20.56 -18.50 10.56
N TYR A 132 -21.19 -17.59 11.31
CA TYR A 132 -20.54 -16.46 11.97
C TYR A 132 -20.73 -16.58 13.48
N PRO A 133 -19.89 -15.94 14.32
CA PRO A 133 -20.00 -16.00 15.78
C PRO A 133 -21.34 -15.51 16.37
N MET A 134 -22.00 -14.56 15.70
CA MET A 134 -23.23 -13.92 16.17
C MET A 134 -23.97 -13.27 14.99
N GLU A 135 -25.28 -13.09 15.09
CA GLU A 135 -26.14 -12.41 14.12
C GLU A 135 -27.11 -11.43 14.82
N LEU A 136 -27.26 -10.22 14.28
CA LEU A 136 -28.22 -9.21 14.71
C LEU A 136 -29.45 -9.25 13.81
N HIS A 137 -30.64 -9.30 14.42
CA HIS A 137 -31.92 -9.15 13.75
C HIS A 137 -32.61 -7.84 14.14
N ILE A 138 -32.89 -6.97 13.18
CA ILE A 138 -33.72 -5.77 13.37
C ILE A 138 -35.09 -6.02 12.76
N VAL A 139 -36.12 -6.07 13.61
CA VAL A 139 -37.47 -6.48 13.23
C VAL A 139 -38.35 -5.26 12.97
N HIS A 140 -39.01 -5.28 11.81
CA HIS A 140 -39.95 -4.24 11.40
C HIS A 140 -41.30 -4.86 11.02
N TYR A 141 -42.39 -4.14 11.28
CA TYR A 141 -43.71 -4.51 10.77
C TYR A 141 -44.19 -3.53 9.70
N ASN A 142 -44.95 -4.05 8.73
CA ASN A 142 -45.50 -3.28 7.64
C ASN A 142 -46.54 -2.27 8.19
N SER A 143 -46.31 -0.98 7.95
CA SER A 143 -47.15 0.13 8.41
C SER A 143 -48.58 0.12 7.83
N LYS A 144 -48.85 -0.73 6.84
CA LYS A 144 -50.20 -1.04 6.35
C LYS A 144 -51.09 -1.68 7.43
N TYR A 145 -50.50 -2.38 8.40
CA TYR A 145 -51.21 -3.02 9.51
C TYR A 145 -51.17 -2.13 10.76
N PRO A 146 -52.19 -2.19 11.63
CA PRO A 146 -52.31 -1.30 12.78
C PRO A 146 -51.22 -1.51 13.83
N ASP A 147 -50.69 -2.73 13.95
CA ASP A 147 -49.69 -3.09 14.93
C ASP A 147 -48.90 -4.34 14.51
N PHE A 148 -47.79 -4.59 15.21
CA PHE A 148 -46.93 -5.75 15.01
C PHE A 148 -47.70 -7.08 15.11
N SER A 149 -48.61 -7.22 16.08
CA SER A 149 -49.34 -8.47 16.32
C SER A 149 -50.26 -8.84 15.16
N THR A 150 -50.87 -7.85 14.53
CA THR A 150 -51.71 -8.04 13.35
C THR A 150 -50.86 -8.31 12.12
N ALA A 151 -49.70 -7.66 12.00
CA ALA A 151 -48.78 -7.83 10.89
C ALA A 151 -48.06 -9.19 10.91
N SER A 152 -47.65 -9.69 12.08
CA SER A 152 -46.76 -10.86 12.21
C SER A 152 -47.32 -12.17 11.66
N VAL A 153 -48.62 -12.22 11.38
CA VAL A 153 -49.32 -13.38 10.80
C VAL A 153 -49.71 -13.16 9.33
N GLN A 154 -49.23 -12.09 8.70
CA GLN A 154 -49.53 -11.72 7.31
C GLN A 154 -48.32 -12.01 6.41
N PRO A 155 -48.49 -12.49 5.17
CA PRO A 155 -47.38 -12.86 4.30
C PRO A 155 -46.38 -11.72 3.98
N ASP A 156 -46.85 -10.47 3.91
CA ASP A 156 -46.04 -9.24 3.71
C ASP A 156 -45.86 -8.45 5.01
N GLY A 157 -46.10 -9.11 6.14
CA GLY A 157 -46.28 -8.51 7.45
C GLY A 157 -45.01 -7.95 8.06
N LEU A 158 -43.88 -8.64 7.90
CA LEU A 158 -42.62 -8.30 8.55
C LEU A 158 -41.50 -8.11 7.53
N ALA A 159 -40.56 -7.23 7.86
CA ALA A 159 -39.27 -7.11 7.19
C ALA A 159 -38.17 -7.18 8.26
N VAL A 160 -37.24 -8.13 8.12
CA VAL A 160 -36.15 -8.32 9.08
C VAL A 160 -34.82 -8.08 8.37
N LEU A 161 -33.98 -7.26 8.99
CA LEU A 161 -32.60 -7.03 8.56
C LEU A 161 -31.67 -7.91 9.41
N GLY A 162 -30.90 -8.77 8.76
CA GLY A 162 -29.87 -9.63 9.36
C GLY A 162 -28.48 -9.09 9.09
N PHE A 163 -27.67 -8.99 10.14
CA PHE A 163 -26.26 -8.59 10.07
C PHE A 163 -25.39 -9.59 10.81
N MET A 164 -24.42 -10.17 10.10
CA MET A 164 -23.43 -11.08 10.67
C MET A 164 -22.41 -10.32 11.52
N PHE A 165 -21.92 -10.94 12.58
CA PHE A 165 -20.78 -10.45 13.33
C PHE A 165 -19.49 -11.17 12.96
N GLU A 166 -18.37 -10.49 13.12
CA GLU A 166 -17.05 -11.06 12.94
C GLU A 166 -16.18 -10.72 14.15
N VAL A 167 -15.42 -11.71 14.64
CA VAL A 167 -14.55 -11.49 15.81
C VAL A 167 -13.37 -10.61 15.41
N SER A 168 -13.16 -9.55 16.19
CA SER A 168 -12.06 -8.60 16.07
C SER A 168 -11.23 -8.55 17.36
N SER A 169 -10.03 -8.00 17.28
CA SER A 169 -9.12 -7.87 18.43
C SER A 169 -9.50 -6.72 19.38
N THR A 170 -10.43 -5.85 18.99
CA THR A 170 -10.82 -4.65 19.74
C THR A 170 -12.30 -4.64 20.06
N ASN A 171 -12.67 -4.13 21.24
CA ASN A 171 -14.07 -3.91 21.57
C ASN A 171 -14.73 -2.95 20.56
N ASN A 172 -15.89 -3.33 20.06
CA ASN A 172 -16.74 -2.44 19.30
C ASN A 172 -17.43 -1.48 20.26
N LYS A 173 -16.94 -0.23 20.29
CA LYS A 173 -17.42 0.82 21.19
C LYS A 173 -18.90 1.13 21.00
N ASN A 174 -19.44 0.92 19.81
CA ASN A 174 -20.86 1.17 19.56
C ASN A 174 -21.78 0.16 20.25
N LEU A 175 -21.24 -0.96 20.72
CA LEU A 175 -21.97 -1.96 21.50
C LEU A 175 -21.75 -1.78 23.01
N ASP A 176 -20.89 -0.87 23.45
CA ASP A 176 -20.51 -0.74 24.87
C ASP A 176 -21.74 -0.51 25.76
N ASP A 177 -22.69 0.32 25.36
CA ASP A 177 -23.91 0.58 26.14
C ASP A 177 -24.76 -0.69 26.32
N ILE A 178 -24.85 -1.54 25.29
CA ILE A 178 -25.56 -2.82 25.35
C ILE A 178 -24.76 -3.78 26.23
N VAL A 179 -23.50 -4.00 25.90
CA VAL A 179 -22.62 -4.99 26.56
C VAL A 179 -22.47 -4.69 28.05
N ASN A 180 -22.24 -3.43 28.43
CA ASN A 180 -22.10 -3.02 29.82
C ASN A 180 -23.40 -3.19 30.63
N ASN A 181 -24.56 -3.20 29.96
CA ASN A 181 -25.85 -3.39 30.60
C ASN A 181 -26.36 -4.83 30.57
N LEU A 182 -25.72 -5.74 29.83
CA LEU A 182 -26.07 -7.17 29.84
C LEU A 182 -25.97 -7.79 31.25
N VAL A 183 -25.04 -7.32 32.08
CA VAL A 183 -24.93 -7.74 33.48
C VAL A 183 -26.18 -7.43 34.31
N ASN A 184 -26.91 -6.36 33.96
CA ASN A 184 -28.15 -5.97 34.64
C ASN A 184 -29.34 -6.79 34.16
N VAL A 185 -29.19 -7.54 33.06
CA VAL A 185 -30.21 -8.42 32.51
C VAL A 185 -29.78 -9.88 32.44
N MET A 186 -28.84 -10.29 33.29
CA MET A 186 -28.24 -11.63 33.25
C MET A 186 -29.29 -12.74 33.34
N THR A 187 -30.31 -12.57 34.18
CA THR A 187 -31.36 -13.59 34.40
C THR A 187 -32.61 -13.34 33.56
N VAL A 188 -33.25 -14.40 33.08
CA VAL A 188 -34.52 -14.32 32.34
C VAL A 188 -35.56 -13.40 33.02
N GLY A 189 -36.28 -12.62 32.21
CA GLY A 189 -37.37 -11.73 32.64
C GLY A 189 -36.92 -10.37 33.20
N THR A 190 -35.61 -10.13 33.30
CA THR A 190 -35.07 -8.84 33.74
C THR A 190 -34.96 -7.86 32.58
N SER A 191 -35.06 -6.56 32.90
CA SER A 191 -34.95 -5.48 31.92
C SER A 191 -34.25 -4.25 32.52
N VAL A 192 -33.58 -3.49 31.66
CA VAL A 192 -32.88 -2.25 32.01
C VAL A 192 -33.07 -1.21 30.90
N SER A 193 -33.31 0.03 31.28
CA SER A 193 -33.38 1.15 30.34
C SER A 193 -31.97 1.54 29.91
N LEU A 194 -31.70 1.52 28.61
CA LEU A 194 -30.46 2.06 28.03
C LEU A 194 -30.53 3.58 27.86
N GLY A 195 -31.73 4.17 27.97
CA GLY A 195 -31.97 5.58 27.68
C GLY A 195 -32.12 5.82 26.18
N ALA A 196 -31.89 7.06 25.75
CA ALA A 196 -32.07 7.45 24.36
C ALA A 196 -30.82 7.12 23.53
N GLY A 197 -30.98 6.29 22.49
CA GLY A 197 -29.91 5.87 21.58
C GLY A 197 -30.37 5.84 20.11
N THR A 198 -29.47 5.51 19.19
CA THR A 198 -29.74 5.46 17.74
C THR A 198 -29.60 4.03 17.21
N LEU A 199 -30.37 3.63 16.20
CA LEU A 199 -30.18 2.33 15.56
C LEU A 199 -28.95 2.32 14.66
N SER A 200 -28.60 3.45 14.04
CA SER A 200 -27.45 3.53 13.15
C SER A 200 -26.12 3.25 13.85
N SER A 201 -25.99 3.53 15.14
CA SER A 201 -24.76 3.29 15.89
C SER A 201 -24.37 1.81 15.93
N ILE A 202 -25.34 0.89 16.00
CA ILE A 202 -25.06 -0.55 16.10
C ILE A 202 -24.85 -1.24 14.74
N LEU A 203 -24.89 -0.49 13.64
CA LEU A 203 -24.70 -1.00 12.28
C LEU A 203 -23.26 -0.80 11.79
N PRO A 204 -22.83 -1.51 10.72
CA PRO A 204 -21.55 -1.25 10.08
C PRO A 204 -21.46 0.19 9.55
N PRO A 205 -20.26 0.80 9.45
CA PRO A 205 -20.10 2.18 8.96
C PRO A 205 -20.61 2.40 7.52
N SER A 206 -20.55 1.35 6.71
CA SER A 206 -21.10 1.32 5.35
C SER A 206 -21.56 -0.09 5.04
N PHE A 207 -22.78 -0.20 4.50
CA PHE A 207 -23.37 -1.45 4.05
C PHE A 207 -24.34 -1.17 2.92
N SER A 208 -24.28 -1.97 1.86
CA SER A 208 -25.14 -1.78 0.69
C SER A 208 -25.48 -3.07 -0.02
N LYS A 209 -24.70 -4.13 0.21
CA LYS A 209 -24.83 -5.42 -0.46
C LYS A 209 -25.66 -6.35 0.40
N PHE A 210 -26.76 -6.87 -0.14
CA PHE A 210 -27.63 -7.76 0.60
C PHE A 210 -28.27 -8.84 -0.28
N TYR A 211 -28.60 -9.93 0.38
CA TYR A 211 -29.44 -11.00 -0.13
C TYR A 211 -30.88 -10.77 0.33
N ARG A 212 -31.84 -11.23 -0.47
CA ARG A 212 -33.27 -11.08 -0.21
C ARG A 212 -34.00 -12.37 -0.53
N TYR A 213 -34.85 -12.80 0.39
CA TYR A 213 -35.74 -13.94 0.18
C TYR A 213 -37.00 -13.86 1.09
N PRO A 214 -38.12 -14.50 0.71
CA PRO A 214 -39.26 -14.68 1.60
C PRO A 214 -39.01 -15.83 2.58
N GLY A 215 -39.31 -15.64 3.85
CA GLY A 215 -39.07 -16.63 4.89
C GLY A 215 -40.00 -16.51 6.08
N SER A 216 -39.56 -17.03 7.22
CA SER A 216 -40.35 -17.09 8.45
C SER A 216 -39.69 -16.38 9.61
N LEU A 217 -40.42 -16.28 10.72
CA LEU A 217 -39.80 -16.15 12.04
C LEU A 217 -38.91 -17.36 12.32
N THR A 218 -37.78 -17.14 12.99
CA THR A 218 -36.78 -18.16 13.35
C THR A 218 -37.00 -18.74 14.75
N THR A 219 -38.11 -18.40 15.40
CA THR A 219 -38.52 -18.90 16.71
C THR A 219 -39.96 -19.40 16.67
N PRO A 220 -40.39 -20.22 17.65
CA PRO A 220 -41.73 -20.78 17.69
C PRO A 220 -42.85 -19.74 17.54
N GLY A 221 -43.81 -20.09 16.71
CA GLY A 221 -44.63 -19.14 15.97
C GLY A 221 -44.40 -19.32 14.48
N CYS A 222 -43.12 -19.37 14.04
CA CYS A 222 -42.67 -19.84 12.72
C CYS A 222 -43.46 -19.32 11.51
N ASP A 223 -44.15 -18.18 11.67
CA ASP A 223 -45.02 -17.61 10.66
C ASP A 223 -44.18 -17.24 9.44
N GLU A 224 -44.57 -17.73 8.26
CA GLU A 224 -44.00 -17.39 6.95
C GLU A 224 -44.44 -15.98 6.51
N SER A 225 -44.12 -14.99 7.35
CA SER A 225 -44.56 -13.60 7.27
C SER A 225 -43.41 -12.61 7.05
N VAL A 226 -42.18 -13.12 6.85
CA VAL A 226 -40.96 -12.31 6.88
C VAL A 226 -40.37 -12.14 5.49
N THR A 227 -40.17 -10.89 5.08
CA THR A 227 -39.26 -10.55 3.99
C THR A 227 -37.85 -10.34 4.55
N TRP A 228 -36.97 -11.32 4.36
CA TRP A 228 -35.61 -11.28 4.89
C TRP A 228 -34.67 -10.44 4.03
N THR A 229 -33.81 -9.67 4.69
CA THR A 229 -32.67 -8.99 4.07
C THR A 229 -31.43 -9.30 4.88
N VAL A 230 -30.51 -10.09 4.33
CA VAL A 230 -29.26 -10.45 5.01
C VAL A 230 -28.13 -9.68 4.34
N PHE A 231 -27.45 -8.80 5.10
CA PHE A 231 -26.37 -7.98 4.59
C PHE A 231 -25.05 -8.77 4.50
N LYS A 232 -24.24 -8.47 3.49
CA LYS A 232 -22.92 -9.09 3.29
C LYS A 232 -21.88 -8.50 4.25
N GLU A 233 -21.96 -7.20 4.52
CA GLU A 233 -21.03 -6.51 5.42
C GLU A 233 -21.27 -6.90 6.88
N THR A 234 -20.17 -7.16 7.61
CA THR A 234 -20.20 -7.68 8.99
C THR A 234 -20.05 -6.57 10.04
N ILE A 235 -20.60 -6.79 11.23
CA ILE A 235 -20.38 -5.97 12.42
C ILE A 235 -19.22 -6.57 13.22
N GLN A 236 -18.22 -5.76 13.58
CA GLN A 236 -17.09 -6.23 14.37
C GLN A 236 -17.49 -6.38 15.85
N ILE A 237 -17.00 -7.41 16.54
CA ILE A 237 -17.17 -7.61 17.99
C ILE A 237 -15.91 -8.24 18.58
N SER A 238 -15.52 -7.92 19.81
CA SER A 238 -14.41 -8.64 20.46
C SER A 238 -14.86 -9.94 21.12
N GLU A 239 -13.93 -10.88 21.28
CA GLU A 239 -14.21 -12.11 22.05
C GLU A 239 -14.71 -11.78 23.47
N LEU A 240 -14.17 -10.75 24.12
CA LEU A 240 -14.61 -10.32 25.44
C LEU A 240 -16.08 -9.88 25.45
N GLN A 241 -16.50 -9.08 24.45
CA GLN A 241 -17.88 -8.63 24.34
C GLN A 241 -18.82 -9.82 24.05
N LEU A 242 -18.41 -10.74 23.18
CA LEU A 242 -19.16 -11.95 22.85
C LEU A 242 -19.36 -12.86 24.07
N GLN A 243 -18.35 -12.99 24.92
CA GLN A 243 -18.46 -13.75 26.18
C GLN A 243 -19.49 -13.15 27.16
N VAL A 244 -19.74 -11.83 27.11
CA VAL A 244 -20.80 -11.22 27.93
C VAL A 244 -22.19 -11.65 27.45
N PHE A 245 -22.42 -11.75 26.14
CA PHE A 245 -23.68 -12.29 25.61
C PHE A 245 -23.91 -13.74 26.06
N ARG A 246 -22.87 -14.58 25.97
CA ARG A 246 -22.88 -15.99 26.42
C ARG A 246 -23.10 -16.17 27.94
N SER A 247 -23.05 -15.09 28.72
CA SER A 247 -23.25 -15.13 30.18
C SER A 247 -24.70 -14.98 30.62
N LEU A 248 -25.62 -14.68 29.70
CA LEU A 248 -27.06 -14.63 29.99
C LEU A 248 -27.59 -16.02 30.34
N THR A 249 -28.67 -16.10 31.12
CA THR A 249 -29.33 -17.36 31.45
C THR A 249 -30.74 -17.48 30.87
N ASP A 250 -31.14 -18.72 30.59
CA ASP A 250 -32.47 -19.09 30.09
C ASP A 250 -33.50 -19.31 31.23
N SER A 251 -34.69 -19.81 30.88
CA SER A 251 -35.76 -20.14 31.85
C SER A 251 -35.42 -21.28 32.82
N HIS A 252 -34.44 -22.12 32.48
CA HIS A 252 -33.94 -23.21 33.32
C HIS A 252 -32.75 -22.76 34.19
N ASN A 253 -32.38 -21.47 34.12
CA ASN A 253 -31.22 -20.90 34.79
C ASN A 253 -29.89 -21.54 34.33
N GLU A 254 -29.87 -22.06 33.10
CA GLU A 254 -28.67 -22.50 32.39
C GLU A 254 -28.11 -21.35 31.55
N LEU A 255 -26.81 -21.41 31.21
CA LEU A 255 -26.22 -20.42 30.32
C LEU A 255 -26.88 -20.52 28.94
N LEU A 256 -27.33 -19.38 28.42
CA LEU A 256 -27.79 -19.24 27.06
C LEU A 256 -26.55 -19.21 26.14
N SER A 257 -25.83 -20.32 26.09
CA SER A 257 -24.57 -20.47 25.34
C SER A 257 -24.80 -20.51 23.84
N GLU A 258 -25.97 -20.97 23.41
CA GLU A 258 -26.38 -21.06 22.01
C GLU A 258 -27.87 -20.77 21.89
N ASN A 259 -28.23 -19.86 21.00
CA ASN A 259 -29.62 -19.44 20.82
C ASN A 259 -29.97 -19.16 19.35
N HIS A 260 -29.44 -19.95 18.43
CA HIS A 260 -29.79 -19.92 17.02
C HIS A 260 -30.51 -21.20 16.61
N ARG A 261 -31.44 -21.08 15.65
CA ARG A 261 -32.11 -22.21 15.01
C ARG A 261 -31.21 -22.79 13.91
N GLY A 262 -31.24 -24.11 13.72
CA GLY A 262 -30.61 -24.77 12.58
C GLY A 262 -31.16 -24.30 11.22
N VAL A 263 -30.32 -24.34 10.19
CA VAL A 263 -30.72 -23.94 8.82
C VAL A 263 -31.84 -24.82 8.27
N GLN A 264 -32.81 -24.16 7.65
CA GLN A 264 -33.97 -24.77 7.05
C GLN A 264 -33.78 -24.95 5.53
N PRO A 265 -34.41 -25.95 4.90
CA PRO A 265 -34.27 -26.17 3.47
C PRO A 265 -34.74 -24.95 2.64
N ILE A 266 -33.98 -24.59 1.60
CA ILE A 266 -34.35 -23.51 0.68
C ILE A 266 -35.67 -23.82 -0.06
N ASN A 267 -35.94 -25.11 -0.29
CA ASN A 267 -37.09 -25.62 -1.05
C ASN A 267 -37.18 -24.96 -2.44
N ASP A 268 -38.33 -24.39 -2.79
CA ASP A 268 -38.63 -23.78 -4.08
C ASP A 268 -38.38 -22.26 -4.10
N ARG A 269 -37.80 -21.70 -3.03
CA ARG A 269 -37.51 -20.26 -2.95
C ARG A 269 -36.27 -19.91 -3.76
N VAL A 270 -36.31 -18.71 -4.34
CA VAL A 270 -35.15 -18.08 -4.97
C VAL A 270 -34.61 -17.01 -4.02
N VAL A 271 -33.30 -17.01 -3.82
CA VAL A 271 -32.60 -15.92 -3.15
C VAL A 271 -32.11 -14.95 -4.23
N VAL A 272 -32.47 -13.69 -4.11
CA VAL A 272 -32.00 -12.63 -5.00
C VAL A 272 -30.95 -11.76 -4.31
N ALA A 273 -30.05 -11.16 -5.06
CA ALA A 273 -29.04 -10.24 -4.54
C ALA A 273 -29.05 -8.93 -5.33
N ASN A 274 -28.83 -7.81 -4.62
CA ASN A 274 -28.69 -6.49 -5.24
C ASN A 274 -27.26 -6.19 -5.74
N PHE A 275 -26.40 -7.19 -5.60
CA PHE A 275 -25.02 -7.21 -6.06
C PHE A 275 -24.80 -8.56 -6.72
N ASP A 276 -23.87 -8.62 -7.66
CA ASP A 276 -23.44 -9.90 -8.18
C ASP A 276 -22.38 -10.49 -7.24
N PRO A 277 -22.67 -11.58 -6.50
CA PRO A 277 -21.67 -12.31 -5.73
C PRO A 277 -20.62 -12.95 -6.64
N HIS A 278 -20.96 -13.13 -7.93
CA HIS A 278 -20.14 -13.65 -9.01
C HIS A 278 -19.59 -12.57 -9.95
N ILE A 279 -19.71 -11.27 -9.60
CA ILE A 279 -18.65 -10.32 -9.94
C ILE A 279 -17.43 -10.71 -9.08
N HIS A 280 -16.92 -11.91 -9.38
CA HIS A 280 -15.55 -12.31 -9.31
C HIS A 280 -14.85 -11.36 -10.26
N TRP A 281 -14.17 -10.40 -9.67
CA TRP A 281 -13.07 -9.75 -10.37
C TRP A 281 -12.27 -10.83 -11.11
N SER A 282 -12.04 -10.61 -12.39
CA SER A 282 -11.26 -11.49 -13.23
C SER A 282 -9.90 -10.85 -13.47
N TYR A 283 -8.86 -11.68 -13.58
CA TYR A 283 -7.57 -11.20 -14.08
C TYR A 283 -7.65 -10.80 -15.57
N HIS A 284 -8.63 -11.32 -16.32
CA HIS A 284 -8.89 -10.92 -17.70
C HIS A 284 -9.52 -9.52 -17.84
N ALA A 285 -10.03 -8.95 -16.74
CA ALA A 285 -10.69 -7.64 -16.71
C ALA A 285 -10.09 -6.71 -15.65
N THR A 286 -8.78 -6.76 -15.43
CA THR A 286 -8.10 -5.95 -14.39
C THR A 286 -8.28 -4.44 -14.56
N SER A 287 -8.51 -3.96 -15.79
CA SER A 287 -8.81 -2.56 -16.07
C SER A 287 -10.18 -2.09 -15.55
N GLU A 288 -11.10 -3.02 -15.26
CA GLU A 288 -12.44 -2.73 -14.74
C GLU A 288 -12.48 -2.77 -13.21
N TRP A 289 -11.39 -3.18 -12.55
CA TRP A 289 -11.37 -3.26 -11.08
C TRP A 289 -11.58 -1.90 -10.42
N SER A 290 -11.19 -0.79 -11.04
CA SER A 290 -11.44 0.56 -10.52
C SER A 290 -12.92 0.92 -10.44
N ASP A 291 -13.75 0.34 -11.30
CA ASP A 291 -15.20 0.58 -11.32
C ASP A 291 -15.90 -0.14 -10.16
N LEU A 292 -15.27 -1.20 -9.64
CA LEU A 292 -15.79 -2.06 -8.58
C LEU A 292 -15.15 -1.78 -7.21
N TYR A 293 -13.90 -1.32 -7.22
CA TYR A 293 -13.06 -1.07 -6.05
C TYR A 293 -12.29 0.24 -6.27
N GLU A 294 -12.79 1.33 -5.69
CA GLU A 294 -12.24 2.68 -5.86
C GLU A 294 -10.73 2.75 -5.62
N ALA A 295 -10.23 2.06 -4.58
CA ALA A 295 -8.82 1.99 -4.25
C ALA A 295 -7.93 1.42 -5.37
N CYS A 296 -8.47 0.64 -6.31
CA CYS A 296 -7.71 0.15 -7.48
C CYS A 296 -7.33 1.27 -8.46
N SER A 297 -7.93 2.47 -8.33
CA SER A 297 -7.58 3.67 -9.09
C SER A 297 -6.59 4.61 -8.37
N ALA A 298 -6.14 4.25 -7.18
CA ALA A 298 -5.18 5.04 -6.42
C ALA A 298 -3.79 5.05 -7.09
N GLU A 299 -2.90 5.94 -6.63
CA GLU A 299 -1.65 6.23 -7.35
C GLU A 299 -0.51 5.26 -7.01
N ASN A 300 -0.47 4.70 -5.80
CA ASN A 300 0.63 3.86 -5.31
C ASN A 300 0.33 2.37 -5.45
N GLN A 301 -0.15 1.97 -6.62
CA GLN A 301 -0.59 0.60 -6.87
C GLN A 301 0.56 -0.36 -7.21
N SER A 302 0.32 -1.66 -7.04
CA SER A 302 1.20 -2.77 -7.38
C SER A 302 0.50 -3.77 -8.31
N PRO A 303 1.22 -4.56 -9.11
CA PRO A 303 2.69 -4.65 -9.20
C PRO A 303 3.28 -3.51 -10.04
N ILE A 304 4.61 -3.40 -10.09
CA ILE A 304 5.33 -2.42 -10.91
C ILE A 304 6.40 -3.09 -11.78
N ASN A 305 6.83 -2.40 -12.84
CA ASN A 305 8.10 -2.68 -13.50
C ASN A 305 9.24 -2.03 -12.72
N ILE A 306 10.18 -2.84 -12.23
CA ILE A 306 11.38 -2.37 -11.55
C ILE A 306 12.44 -2.07 -12.60
N GLU A 307 12.55 -0.80 -12.98
CA GLU A 307 13.60 -0.29 -13.85
C GLU A 307 14.90 -0.14 -13.06
N THR A 308 15.83 -1.08 -13.24
CA THR A 308 17.00 -1.23 -12.37
C THR A 308 17.93 -0.02 -12.38
N ASN A 309 18.01 0.69 -13.50
CA ASN A 309 18.76 1.94 -13.67
C ASN A 309 18.16 3.13 -12.90
N LEU A 310 16.87 3.10 -12.58
CA LEU A 310 16.16 4.14 -11.81
C LEU A 310 16.09 3.84 -10.30
N THR A 311 16.49 2.63 -9.89
CA THR A 311 16.51 2.26 -8.47
C THR A 311 17.57 3.02 -7.68
N GLN A 312 17.22 3.43 -6.47
CA GLN A 312 18.14 4.11 -5.56
C GLN A 312 18.75 3.13 -4.56
N ALA A 313 20.07 3.18 -4.41
CA ALA A 313 20.75 2.41 -3.38
C ALA A 313 20.50 3.03 -2.00
N ASP A 314 20.11 2.21 -1.03
CA ASP A 314 19.94 2.62 0.37
C ASP A 314 20.70 1.68 1.30
N GLU A 315 21.79 2.17 1.87
CA GLU A 315 22.64 1.46 2.83
C GLU A 315 21.94 1.15 4.16
N LYS A 316 20.81 1.79 4.45
CA LYS A 316 20.01 1.53 5.66
C LYS A 316 19.17 0.26 5.53
N LEU A 317 18.97 -0.26 4.31
CA LEU A 317 18.31 -1.53 4.08
C LEU A 317 19.22 -2.70 4.47
N GLN A 318 19.19 -3.03 5.75
CA GLN A 318 19.95 -4.16 6.31
C GLN A 318 19.46 -5.52 5.75
N VAL A 319 20.13 -6.60 6.12
CA VAL A 319 19.67 -7.95 5.74
C VAL A 319 18.36 -8.28 6.47
N LEU A 320 17.41 -8.90 5.76
CA LEU A 320 16.19 -9.42 6.36
C LEU A 320 16.51 -10.53 7.37
N THR A 321 15.77 -10.55 8.47
CA THR A 321 15.86 -11.61 9.47
C THR A 321 14.62 -12.48 9.40
N PHE A 322 14.84 -13.76 9.14
CA PHE A 322 13.78 -14.77 9.04
C PHE A 322 13.74 -15.62 10.30
N LYS A 323 12.58 -15.66 10.96
CA LYS A 323 12.36 -16.44 12.18
C LYS A 323 11.42 -17.61 11.87
N ASN A 324 11.82 -18.82 12.27
CA ASN A 324 11.08 -20.07 12.09
C ASN A 324 10.81 -20.47 10.63
N TYR A 325 11.43 -19.80 9.65
CA TYR A 325 11.39 -20.14 8.22
C TYR A 325 12.05 -21.49 7.88
N ASP A 326 12.87 -22.01 8.79
CA ASP A 326 13.58 -23.28 8.62
C ASP A 326 12.66 -24.50 8.76
N GLY A 327 11.43 -24.34 9.23
CA GLY A 327 10.49 -25.44 9.47
C GLY A 327 10.70 -26.13 10.81
N SER A 328 11.44 -25.52 11.74
CA SER A 328 11.68 -26.06 13.08
C SER A 328 10.48 -25.95 14.03
N SER A 329 9.48 -25.12 13.68
CA SER A 329 8.31 -24.83 14.51
C SER A 329 7.06 -25.60 14.04
N PRO A 330 6.17 -26.01 14.96
CA PRO A 330 4.95 -26.73 14.62
C PRO A 330 3.93 -25.78 13.97
N VAL A 331 3.91 -25.78 12.64
CA VAL A 331 2.97 -25.01 11.81
C VAL A 331 2.10 -25.99 11.05
N THR A 332 0.81 -25.71 10.90
CA THR A 332 -0.06 -26.46 9.99
C THR A 332 -0.18 -25.69 8.68
N MET A 333 -0.08 -26.41 7.56
CA MET A 333 -0.15 -25.85 6.22
C MET A 333 -1.35 -26.44 5.47
N LYS A 334 -2.26 -25.57 5.01
CA LYS A 334 -3.44 -25.97 4.24
C LYS A 334 -3.40 -25.34 2.86
N LEU A 335 -3.23 -26.18 1.83
CA LEU A 335 -3.25 -25.78 0.43
C LEU A 335 -4.70 -25.69 -0.05
N LYS A 336 -5.07 -24.61 -0.73
CA LYS A 336 -6.41 -24.38 -1.27
C LYS A 336 -6.37 -23.72 -2.64
N ASN A 337 -7.38 -24.01 -3.44
CA ASN A 337 -7.69 -23.23 -4.63
C ASN A 337 -8.74 -22.19 -4.24
N THR A 338 -8.38 -20.91 -4.27
CA THR A 338 -9.29 -19.80 -3.94
C THR A 338 -10.23 -19.42 -5.08
N GLY A 339 -10.15 -20.13 -6.21
CA GLY A 339 -10.72 -19.73 -7.48
C GLY A 339 -9.88 -18.73 -8.26
N HIS A 340 -8.84 -18.14 -7.64
CA HIS A 340 -7.98 -17.10 -8.22
C HIS A 340 -6.48 -17.37 -8.06
N ALA A 341 -6.10 -18.23 -7.12
CA ALA A 341 -4.72 -18.67 -6.91
C ALA A 341 -4.67 -20.02 -6.17
N ALA A 342 -3.53 -20.68 -6.26
CA ALA A 342 -3.15 -21.73 -5.31
C ALA A 342 -2.53 -21.04 -4.08
N GLN A 343 -3.17 -21.18 -2.92
CA GLN A 343 -2.78 -20.52 -1.67
C GLN A 343 -2.49 -21.56 -0.58
N VAL A 344 -1.47 -21.31 0.25
CA VAL A 344 -1.19 -22.08 1.46
C VAL A 344 -1.42 -21.18 2.67
N ASP A 345 -2.38 -21.57 3.52
CA ASP A 345 -2.62 -20.89 4.79
C ASP A 345 -1.74 -21.48 5.89
N PHE A 346 -1.23 -20.61 6.77
CA PHE A 346 -0.46 -21.02 7.96
C PHE A 346 -1.31 -20.91 9.22
N SER A 347 -1.20 -21.89 10.11
CA SER A 347 -1.74 -21.82 11.48
C SER A 347 -0.80 -22.50 12.47
N GLY A 348 -0.96 -22.23 13.78
CA GLY A 348 -0.07 -22.77 14.82
C GLY A 348 1.06 -21.79 15.17
N ALA A 349 2.31 -22.25 15.13
CA ALA A 349 3.45 -21.43 15.54
C ALA A 349 3.71 -20.23 14.61
N GLU A 350 4.19 -19.12 15.18
CA GLU A 350 4.51 -17.91 14.42
C GLU A 350 5.73 -18.12 13.51
N ILE A 351 5.56 -17.81 12.22
CA ILE A 351 6.64 -17.57 11.27
C ILE A 351 6.70 -16.06 11.04
N SER A 352 7.87 -15.45 11.08
CA SER A 352 7.97 -13.98 10.92
C SER A 352 9.22 -13.51 10.19
N VAL A 353 9.15 -12.29 9.69
CA VAL A 353 10.24 -11.55 9.06
C VAL A 353 10.39 -10.17 9.73
N SER A 354 11.62 -9.70 9.88
CA SER A 354 11.93 -8.38 10.41
C SER A 354 13.23 -7.83 9.78
N ASN A 355 13.65 -6.64 10.21
CA ASN A 355 14.82 -5.92 9.67
C ASN A 355 14.66 -5.59 8.17
N GLY A 356 15.78 -5.30 7.49
CA GLY A 356 15.79 -4.84 6.11
C GLY A 356 14.91 -3.65 5.82
N GLY A 357 14.80 -2.71 6.76
CA GLY A 357 13.96 -1.51 6.64
C GLY A 357 12.47 -1.73 6.92
N LEU A 358 12.06 -2.90 7.42
CA LEU A 358 10.70 -3.10 7.94
C LEU A 358 10.56 -2.39 9.31
N PRO A 359 9.46 -1.64 9.54
CA PRO A 359 9.29 -0.86 10.78
C PRO A 359 8.87 -1.69 12.00
N ASP A 360 8.56 -2.98 11.80
CA ASP A 360 8.11 -3.91 12.84
C ASP A 360 8.55 -5.35 12.49
N GLU A 361 8.29 -6.30 13.39
CA GLU A 361 8.20 -7.72 13.06
C GLU A 361 6.88 -7.98 12.31
N TYR A 362 6.92 -8.75 11.22
CA TYR A 362 5.76 -9.09 10.41
C TYR A 362 5.54 -10.61 10.43
N VAL A 363 4.35 -11.04 10.83
CA VAL A 363 3.98 -12.46 10.99
C VAL A 363 3.35 -12.98 9.70
N ALA A 364 3.84 -14.11 9.19
CA ALA A 364 3.32 -14.73 7.97
C ALA A 364 1.91 -15.26 8.20
N SER A 365 0.99 -14.98 7.28
CA SER A 365 -0.39 -15.49 7.31
C SER A 365 -0.63 -16.54 6.23
N GLN A 366 -0.10 -16.30 5.03
CA GLN A 366 -0.29 -17.18 3.89
C GLN A 366 0.84 -17.00 2.88
N LEU A 367 0.92 -17.93 1.92
CA LEU A 367 1.59 -17.70 0.65
C LEU A 367 0.69 -18.07 -0.53
N HIS A 368 0.92 -17.50 -1.70
CA HIS A 368 0.20 -17.85 -2.93
C HIS A 368 1.04 -17.59 -4.18
N PHE A 369 0.61 -18.17 -5.30
CA PHE A 369 1.34 -18.13 -6.57
C PHE A 369 0.54 -17.43 -7.66
N HIS A 370 1.26 -16.72 -8.52
CA HIS A 370 0.80 -16.17 -9.80
C HIS A 370 1.61 -16.80 -10.92
N TRP A 371 0.96 -17.21 -12.01
CA TRP A 371 1.60 -17.88 -13.14
C TRP A 371 0.88 -17.60 -14.45
N GLY A 372 1.63 -17.73 -15.55
CA GLY A 372 1.12 -17.50 -16.89
C GLY A 372 0.70 -18.78 -17.60
N SER A 373 0.03 -18.59 -18.72
CA SER A 373 -0.36 -19.65 -19.65
C SER A 373 0.83 -20.32 -20.36
N HIS A 374 2.02 -19.70 -20.35
CA HIS A 374 3.24 -20.26 -20.93
C HIS A 374 4.53 -19.84 -20.20
N ASP A 375 5.65 -20.49 -20.53
CA ASP A 375 6.92 -20.46 -19.79
C ASP A 375 7.70 -19.13 -19.82
N LEU A 376 7.15 -18.09 -20.44
CA LEU A 376 7.83 -16.79 -20.63
C LEU A 376 7.15 -15.64 -19.89
N ILE A 377 5.97 -15.87 -19.31
CA ILE A 377 5.18 -14.85 -18.60
C ILE A 377 4.49 -15.49 -17.39
N GLY A 378 4.12 -14.67 -16.40
CA GLY A 378 3.38 -15.15 -15.23
C GLY A 378 3.75 -14.51 -13.91
N SER A 379 4.81 -13.72 -13.85
CA SER A 379 5.07 -12.85 -12.73
C SER A 379 4.20 -11.61 -12.77
N GLU A 380 3.88 -11.08 -11.58
CA GLU A 380 3.16 -9.82 -11.45
C GLU A 380 4.13 -8.65 -11.65
N HIS A 381 5.27 -8.67 -10.94
CA HIS A 381 6.35 -7.71 -11.13
C HIS A 381 7.15 -8.01 -12.40
N LEU A 382 7.75 -6.97 -12.94
CA LEU A 382 8.75 -7.05 -14.00
C LEU A 382 10.09 -6.48 -13.50
N ILE A 383 11.19 -6.94 -14.07
CA ILE A 383 12.50 -6.29 -13.93
C ILE A 383 12.94 -5.85 -15.32
N ASP A 384 13.15 -4.56 -15.56
CA ASP A 384 13.54 -4.02 -16.88
C ASP A 384 12.65 -4.55 -18.02
N ASP A 385 11.33 -4.51 -17.83
CA ASP A 385 10.29 -5.03 -18.74
C ASP A 385 10.33 -6.56 -18.96
N HIS A 386 11.12 -7.29 -18.17
CA HIS A 386 11.18 -8.75 -18.22
C HIS A 386 10.21 -9.39 -17.23
N SER A 387 9.35 -10.28 -17.74
CA SER A 387 8.47 -11.16 -16.94
C SER A 387 9.11 -12.52 -16.73
N TYR A 388 8.77 -13.13 -15.60
CA TYR A 388 9.14 -14.50 -15.24
C TYR A 388 7.92 -15.43 -15.37
N PRO A 389 8.09 -16.75 -15.55
CA PRO A 389 6.97 -17.69 -15.70
C PRO A 389 6.02 -17.79 -14.50
N MET A 390 6.48 -17.45 -13.29
CA MET A 390 5.70 -17.54 -12.06
C MET A 390 6.30 -16.61 -10.99
N GLU A 391 5.46 -16.05 -10.13
CA GLU A 391 5.84 -15.29 -8.94
C GLU A 391 5.11 -15.82 -7.71
N LEU A 392 5.85 -15.94 -6.61
CA LEU A 392 5.34 -16.32 -5.30
C LEU A 392 5.25 -15.08 -4.42
N HIS A 393 4.14 -14.95 -3.72
CA HIS A 393 3.94 -13.99 -2.64
C HIS A 393 3.86 -14.70 -1.30
N ILE A 394 4.71 -14.30 -0.36
CA ILE A 394 4.56 -14.65 1.07
C ILE A 394 4.05 -13.42 1.81
N VAL A 395 2.81 -13.49 2.29
CA VAL A 395 2.09 -12.35 2.87
C VAL A 395 2.23 -12.38 4.38
N HIS A 396 2.70 -11.26 4.93
CA HIS A 396 2.85 -11.05 6.35
C HIS A 396 2.04 -9.83 6.80
N TYR A 397 1.58 -9.84 8.04
CA TYR A 397 0.94 -8.70 8.70
C TYR A 397 1.80 -8.18 9.84
N LYS A 398 1.74 -6.86 10.05
CA LYS A 398 2.47 -6.15 11.10
C LYS A 398 2.04 -6.69 12.46
N LYS A 399 3.01 -7.20 13.23
CA LYS A 399 2.73 -7.91 14.49
C LYS A 399 1.97 -7.06 15.50
N SER A 400 2.28 -5.76 15.57
CA SER A 400 1.58 -4.82 16.45
C SER A 400 0.10 -4.61 16.13
N LEU A 401 -0.36 -4.94 14.91
CA LEU A 401 -1.78 -4.86 14.51
C LEU A 401 -2.56 -6.15 14.80
N GLY A 402 -1.88 -7.25 15.13
CA GLY A 402 -2.46 -8.48 15.65
C GLY A 402 -3.19 -9.38 14.65
N SER A 403 -3.60 -8.89 13.48
CA SER A 403 -4.23 -9.72 12.44
C SER A 403 -4.01 -9.19 11.02
N LEU A 404 -4.16 -10.09 10.03
CA LEU A 404 -4.12 -9.74 8.61
C LEU A 404 -5.23 -8.75 8.23
N ALA A 405 -6.43 -8.91 8.80
CA ALA A 405 -7.58 -8.05 8.50
C ALA A 405 -7.36 -6.60 8.97
N ALA A 406 -6.87 -6.41 10.20
CA ALA A 406 -6.54 -5.10 10.73
C ALA A 406 -5.37 -4.46 9.96
N ALA A 407 -4.39 -5.28 9.58
CA ALA A 407 -3.23 -4.83 8.82
C ALA A 407 -3.54 -4.43 7.37
N ALA A 408 -4.50 -5.07 6.72
CA ALA A 408 -4.81 -4.78 5.32
C ALA A 408 -5.35 -3.36 5.09
N THR A 409 -5.88 -2.69 6.12
CA THR A 409 -6.44 -1.34 6.03
C THR A 409 -5.49 -0.23 6.50
N GLU A 410 -4.32 -0.59 7.03
CA GLU A 410 -3.35 0.35 7.59
C GLU A 410 -2.18 0.54 6.62
N ALA A 411 -1.71 1.78 6.49
CA ALA A 411 -0.48 2.05 5.76
C ALA A 411 0.67 1.25 6.38
N GLU A 412 1.50 0.61 5.55
CA GLU A 412 2.55 -0.31 6.00
C GLU A 412 2.05 -1.49 6.86
N GLY A 413 0.75 -1.79 6.87
CA GLY A 413 0.22 -2.87 7.69
C GLY A 413 0.68 -4.25 7.21
N LEU A 414 0.99 -4.41 5.93
CA LEU A 414 1.44 -5.66 5.33
C LEU A 414 2.89 -5.58 4.85
N ALA A 415 3.61 -6.70 4.95
CA ALA A 415 4.89 -6.90 4.28
C ALA A 415 4.79 -8.13 3.37
N VAL A 416 5.02 -7.95 2.07
CA VAL A 416 4.95 -9.04 1.09
C VAL A 416 6.32 -9.29 0.48
N LEU A 417 6.73 -10.55 0.51
CA LEU A 417 7.93 -11.02 -0.17
C LEU A 417 7.54 -11.53 -1.56
N GLY A 418 8.08 -10.93 -2.61
CA GLY A 418 7.96 -11.34 -4.01
C GLY A 418 9.16 -12.16 -4.46
N ILE A 419 8.92 -13.37 -4.96
CA ILE A 419 9.95 -14.31 -5.40
C ILE A 419 9.63 -14.77 -6.83
N PHE A 420 10.49 -14.40 -7.78
CA PHE A 420 10.39 -14.88 -9.15
C PHE A 420 10.83 -16.34 -9.27
N PHE A 421 10.17 -17.07 -10.17
CA PHE A 421 10.61 -18.39 -10.60
C PHE A 421 11.09 -18.36 -12.05
N GLN A 422 12.12 -19.13 -12.36
CA GLN A 422 12.70 -19.21 -13.71
C GLN A 422 12.69 -20.67 -14.18
N ILE A 423 12.40 -20.90 -15.46
CA ILE A 423 12.45 -22.25 -16.04
C ILE A 423 13.85 -22.85 -15.93
N SER A 424 13.92 -24.07 -15.41
CA SER A 424 15.11 -24.90 -15.33
C SER A 424 14.87 -26.30 -15.89
N SER A 425 15.96 -27.01 -16.23
CA SER A 425 15.88 -28.38 -16.74
C SER A 425 15.44 -29.42 -15.69
N ASN A 426 15.58 -29.11 -14.41
CA ASN A 426 15.29 -30.02 -13.30
C ASN A 426 14.10 -29.52 -12.49
N ASP A 427 13.35 -30.46 -11.91
CA ASP A 427 12.31 -30.15 -10.93
C ASP A 427 12.92 -29.50 -9.68
N ASN A 428 12.21 -28.53 -9.13
CA ASN A 428 12.53 -27.94 -7.84
C ASN A 428 11.96 -28.80 -6.70
N PRO A 429 12.80 -29.49 -5.91
CA PRO A 429 12.34 -30.36 -4.85
C PRO A 429 11.65 -29.62 -3.70
N ALA A 430 11.91 -28.31 -3.54
CA ALA A 430 11.28 -27.49 -2.50
C ALA A 430 9.76 -27.36 -2.67
N LEU A 431 9.28 -27.48 -3.92
CA LEU A 431 7.85 -27.41 -4.24
C LEU A 431 7.14 -28.77 -4.16
N ASN A 432 7.83 -29.87 -3.84
CA ASN A 432 7.27 -31.22 -3.93
C ASN A 432 5.97 -31.39 -3.11
N SER A 433 5.93 -30.86 -1.88
CA SER A 433 4.73 -30.94 -1.03
C SER A 433 3.52 -30.25 -1.67
N ILE A 434 3.73 -29.15 -2.40
CA ILE A 434 2.67 -28.43 -3.11
C ILE A 434 2.29 -29.19 -4.39
N ILE A 435 3.28 -29.49 -5.24
CA ILE A 435 3.09 -30.13 -6.56
C ILE A 435 2.35 -31.47 -6.46
N GLN A 436 2.67 -32.29 -5.45
CA GLN A 436 2.01 -33.58 -5.23
C GLN A 436 0.54 -33.46 -4.83
N ASN A 437 0.15 -32.32 -4.25
CA ASN A 437 -1.20 -32.07 -3.72
C ASN A 437 -2.06 -31.16 -4.61
N LEU A 438 -1.51 -30.57 -5.67
CA LEU A 438 -2.28 -29.74 -6.62
C LEU A 438 -3.48 -30.48 -7.25
N GLY A 439 -3.37 -31.80 -7.44
CA GLY A 439 -4.48 -32.61 -7.95
C GLY A 439 -5.69 -32.66 -7.02
N SER A 440 -5.48 -32.54 -5.71
CA SER A 440 -6.54 -32.51 -4.70
C SER A 440 -7.27 -31.17 -4.64
N ILE A 441 -6.68 -30.11 -5.19
CA ILE A 441 -7.25 -28.77 -5.21
C ILE A 441 -7.61 -28.28 -6.63
N GLN A 442 -7.91 -29.21 -7.54
CA GLN A 442 -8.09 -28.85 -8.95
C GLN A 442 -9.26 -27.87 -9.17
N MET A 443 -10.34 -27.97 -8.42
CA MET A 443 -11.54 -27.14 -8.56
C MET A 443 -11.53 -25.95 -7.58
N PRO A 444 -12.18 -24.82 -7.89
CA PRO A 444 -12.31 -23.71 -6.93
C PRO A 444 -12.91 -24.19 -5.61
N ASP A 445 -12.54 -23.52 -4.52
CA ASP A 445 -12.99 -23.73 -3.14
C ASP A 445 -12.66 -25.10 -2.52
N THR A 446 -11.81 -25.87 -3.20
CA THR A 446 -11.27 -27.12 -2.66
C THR A 446 -9.99 -26.88 -1.85
N SER A 447 -9.74 -27.71 -0.84
CA SER A 447 -8.57 -27.58 0.03
C SER A 447 -8.09 -28.92 0.58
N VAL A 448 -6.81 -28.98 0.94
CA VAL A 448 -6.14 -30.16 1.47
C VAL A 448 -5.03 -29.74 2.46
N GLU A 449 -4.88 -30.46 3.56
CA GLU A 449 -3.72 -30.30 4.44
C GLU A 449 -2.49 -30.96 3.80
N ILE A 450 -1.35 -30.28 3.82
CA ILE A 450 -0.11 -30.76 3.21
C ILE A 450 1.00 -30.94 4.26
N PRO A 451 1.98 -31.83 4.00
CA PRO A 451 3.17 -31.92 4.84
C PRO A 451 3.89 -30.57 4.91
N THR A 452 4.23 -30.15 6.14
CA THR A 452 5.00 -28.94 6.39
C THR A 452 6.33 -28.98 5.66
N PHE A 453 6.75 -27.85 5.09
CA PHE A 453 8.05 -27.71 4.47
C PHE A 453 8.73 -26.40 4.90
N SER A 454 10.04 -26.36 4.73
CA SER A 454 10.86 -25.20 5.10
C SER A 454 10.62 -24.06 4.10
N LEU A 455 10.14 -22.90 4.55
CA LEU A 455 10.01 -21.73 3.67
C LEU A 455 11.37 -21.26 3.14
N ASN A 456 12.46 -21.48 3.89
CA ASN A 456 13.82 -21.24 3.42
C ASN A 456 14.16 -21.98 2.12
N SER A 457 13.50 -23.10 1.82
CA SER A 457 13.76 -23.89 0.62
C SER A 457 13.11 -23.30 -0.65
N ILE A 458 12.10 -22.44 -0.51
CA ILE A 458 11.41 -21.78 -1.62
C ILE A 458 11.83 -20.31 -1.79
N LEU A 459 12.79 -19.84 -0.99
CA LEU A 459 13.45 -18.54 -1.18
C LEU A 459 14.66 -18.68 -2.12
N PRO A 460 15.09 -17.59 -2.79
CA PRO A 460 16.30 -17.58 -3.60
C PRO A 460 17.56 -17.93 -2.79
N ALA A 461 18.61 -18.39 -3.47
CA ALA A 461 19.88 -18.71 -2.83
C ALA A 461 20.51 -17.47 -2.19
N ASN A 462 20.51 -16.34 -2.91
CA ASN A 462 20.84 -15.03 -2.36
C ASN A 462 19.58 -14.37 -1.77
N ARG A 463 19.56 -14.21 -0.45
CA ARG A 463 18.47 -13.55 0.29
C ARG A 463 18.86 -12.16 0.77
N VAL A 464 20.03 -11.69 0.36
CA VAL A 464 20.55 -10.39 0.75
C VAL A 464 20.10 -9.34 -0.25
N ASP A 465 20.23 -9.60 -1.55
CA ASP A 465 19.91 -8.62 -2.60
C ASP A 465 18.39 -8.54 -2.84
N PHE A 466 17.79 -7.39 -2.51
CA PHE A 466 16.38 -7.14 -2.79
C PHE A 466 16.08 -5.68 -3.15
N TYR A 467 14.93 -5.49 -3.80
CA TYR A 467 14.29 -4.20 -4.02
C TYR A 467 13.21 -3.95 -2.97
N ARG A 468 12.98 -2.68 -2.62
CA ARG A 468 12.01 -2.24 -1.62
C ARG A 468 11.20 -1.05 -2.14
N TYR A 469 9.88 -1.11 -2.01
CA TYR A 469 8.99 0.03 -2.26
C TYR A 469 7.66 -0.11 -1.50
N GLU A 470 6.93 0.99 -1.36
CA GLU A 470 5.55 1.01 -0.83
C GLU A 470 4.53 0.87 -1.97
N GLY A 471 3.57 -0.01 -1.79
CA GLY A 471 2.59 -0.33 -2.81
C GLY A 471 1.29 -0.89 -2.25
N SER A 472 0.58 -1.63 -3.09
CA SER A 472 -0.76 -2.13 -2.78
C SER A 472 -0.84 -3.65 -2.77
N LEU A 473 -1.99 -4.17 -2.34
CA LEU A 473 -2.45 -5.49 -2.77
C LEU A 473 -2.57 -5.51 -4.31
N THR A 474 -2.17 -6.63 -4.92
CA THR A 474 -2.29 -6.87 -6.37
C THR A 474 -3.58 -7.57 -6.75
N THR A 475 -4.46 -7.77 -5.77
CA THR A 475 -5.81 -8.29 -5.92
C THR A 475 -6.81 -7.22 -5.45
N PRO A 476 -8.07 -7.29 -5.91
CA PRO A 476 -9.03 -6.24 -5.66
C PRO A 476 -9.34 -6.00 -4.19
N ARG A 477 -9.91 -4.81 -3.94
CA ARG A 477 -9.67 -3.92 -2.78
C ARG A 477 -8.39 -3.10 -2.90
N CYS A 478 -7.32 -3.61 -3.52
CA CYS A 478 -6.19 -2.81 -3.98
C CYS A 478 -5.61 -1.82 -2.93
N LEU A 479 -5.71 -2.17 -1.65
CA LEU A 479 -5.38 -1.26 -0.56
C LEU A 479 -3.87 -0.98 -0.57
N GLU A 480 -3.49 0.29 -0.45
CA GLU A 480 -2.10 0.77 -0.42
C GLU A 480 -1.46 0.54 0.96
N SER A 481 -1.47 -0.72 1.40
CA SER A 481 -1.09 -1.15 2.75
C SER A 481 0.20 -1.97 2.77
N VAL A 482 0.87 -2.15 1.62
CA VAL A 482 1.93 -3.16 1.46
C VAL A 482 3.32 -2.53 1.34
N ILE A 483 4.24 -2.94 2.22
CA ILE A 483 5.68 -2.81 1.98
C ILE A 483 6.15 -4.01 1.17
N TRP A 484 6.50 -3.77 -0.09
CA TRP A 484 6.99 -4.80 -0.99
C TRP A 484 8.49 -5.04 -0.80
N THR A 485 8.87 -6.32 -0.75
CA THR A 485 10.26 -6.74 -0.90
C THR A 485 10.36 -7.76 -2.03
N VAL A 486 10.95 -7.35 -3.16
CA VAL A 486 11.11 -8.21 -4.35
C VAL A 486 12.56 -8.64 -4.43
N PHE A 487 12.82 -9.95 -4.33
CA PHE A 487 14.19 -10.45 -4.42
C PHE A 487 14.73 -10.32 -5.84
N LYS A 488 16.02 -10.01 -5.95
CA LYS A 488 16.71 -9.87 -7.24
C LYS A 488 16.88 -11.21 -7.96
N ASP A 489 17.20 -12.25 -7.20
CA ASP A 489 17.50 -13.58 -7.73
C ASP A 489 16.23 -14.42 -7.81
N SER A 490 16.09 -15.21 -8.89
CA SER A 490 14.98 -16.12 -9.11
C SER A 490 15.22 -17.52 -8.54
N VAL A 491 14.14 -18.27 -8.32
CA VAL A 491 14.14 -19.69 -7.91
C VAL A 491 13.88 -20.59 -9.13
N PRO A 492 14.58 -21.74 -9.31
CA PRO A 492 14.31 -22.63 -10.43
C PRO A 492 12.94 -23.33 -10.31
N ILE A 493 12.29 -23.62 -11.45
CA ILE A 493 11.14 -24.53 -11.59
C ILE A 493 11.20 -25.23 -12.95
N SER A 494 10.79 -26.49 -13.04
CA SER A 494 10.68 -27.14 -14.35
C SER A 494 9.35 -26.80 -15.04
N SER A 495 9.34 -26.86 -16.37
CA SER A 495 8.12 -26.72 -17.17
C SER A 495 7.05 -27.75 -16.74
N ALA A 496 7.47 -28.99 -16.41
CA ALA A 496 6.56 -30.04 -15.95
C ALA A 496 5.90 -29.74 -14.60
N GLN A 497 6.60 -29.09 -13.67
CA GLN A 497 6.02 -28.62 -12.41
C GLN A 497 5.05 -27.45 -12.64
N LEU A 498 5.41 -26.51 -13.50
CA LEU A 498 4.56 -25.37 -13.84
C LEU A 498 3.26 -25.81 -14.54
N ASP A 499 3.33 -26.82 -15.41
CA ASP A 499 2.14 -27.43 -16.03
C ASP A 499 1.15 -28.00 -15.01
N LYS A 500 1.61 -28.40 -13.81
CA LYS A 500 0.70 -28.83 -12.73
C LYS A 500 -0.13 -27.67 -12.19
N PHE A 501 0.44 -26.46 -12.08
CA PHE A 501 -0.32 -25.26 -11.72
C PHE A 501 -1.36 -24.92 -12.80
N ARG A 502 -0.98 -25.00 -14.08
CA ARG A 502 -1.88 -24.73 -15.23
C ARG A 502 -3.07 -25.70 -15.34
N ASN A 503 -3.07 -26.81 -14.59
CA ASN A 503 -4.18 -27.75 -14.55
C ASN A 503 -5.27 -27.41 -13.50
N ILE A 504 -5.02 -26.40 -12.65
CA ILE A 504 -5.99 -25.89 -11.67
C ILE A 504 -7.06 -25.09 -12.42
N ARG A 505 -8.29 -25.09 -11.88
CA ARG A 505 -9.45 -24.39 -12.46
C ARG A 505 -9.75 -23.11 -11.72
N SER A 506 -10.09 -22.07 -12.49
CA SER A 506 -10.56 -20.79 -11.96
C SER A 506 -12.00 -20.90 -11.44
N SER A 507 -12.40 -19.98 -10.58
CA SER A 507 -13.81 -19.74 -10.26
C SER A 507 -14.61 -19.25 -11.48
N GLU A 508 -13.92 -18.66 -12.47
CA GLU A 508 -14.48 -18.23 -13.75
C GLU A 508 -14.94 -19.40 -14.62
N ARG A 509 -15.98 -19.15 -15.41
CA ARG A 509 -16.62 -20.14 -16.29
C ARG A 509 -16.65 -19.67 -17.73
N ASP A 510 -16.53 -20.62 -18.65
CA ASP A 510 -16.71 -20.37 -20.07
C ASP A 510 -18.20 -20.18 -20.44
N GLN A 511 -18.46 -19.96 -21.74
CA GLN A 511 -19.81 -19.79 -22.29
C GLN A 511 -20.73 -21.00 -22.06
N ASN A 512 -20.17 -22.17 -21.76
CA ASN A 512 -20.88 -23.40 -21.50
C ASN A 512 -21.04 -23.69 -19.99
N GLY A 513 -20.62 -22.76 -19.12
CA GLY A 513 -20.67 -22.91 -17.67
C GLY A 513 -19.57 -23.80 -17.07
N GLN A 514 -18.55 -24.17 -17.85
CA GLN A 514 -17.43 -24.98 -17.35
C GLN A 514 -16.32 -24.10 -16.79
N ASN A 515 -15.73 -24.49 -15.66
CA ASN A 515 -14.60 -23.76 -15.11
C ASN A 515 -13.41 -23.73 -16.07
N ILE A 516 -12.88 -22.54 -16.34
CA ILE A 516 -11.72 -22.37 -17.20
C ILE A 516 -10.43 -22.74 -16.46
N ALA A 517 -9.34 -22.93 -17.20
CA ALA A 517 -8.03 -23.09 -16.58
C ALA A 517 -7.64 -21.81 -15.84
N LEU A 518 -7.10 -21.93 -14.63
CA LEU A 518 -6.54 -20.81 -13.90
C LEU A 518 -5.15 -20.54 -14.47
N VAL A 519 -5.06 -19.63 -15.43
CA VAL A 519 -3.83 -19.16 -16.07
C VAL A 519 -3.90 -17.66 -16.25
N ASP A 520 -2.73 -17.03 -16.35
CA ASP A 520 -2.61 -15.56 -16.46
C ASP A 520 -3.29 -14.86 -15.27
N ASN A 521 -3.15 -15.44 -14.07
CA ASN A 521 -3.72 -14.93 -12.84
C ASN A 521 -2.86 -13.80 -12.25
N THR A 522 -2.49 -12.84 -13.10
CA THR A 522 -1.60 -11.71 -12.80
C THR A 522 -2.30 -10.38 -13.09
N ARG A 523 -2.13 -9.39 -12.24
CA ARG A 523 -2.54 -8.00 -12.50
C ARG A 523 -1.55 -7.33 -13.45
N HIS A 524 -2.04 -6.45 -14.33
CA HIS A 524 -1.17 -5.60 -15.15
C HIS A 524 -0.25 -4.72 -14.29
N VAL A 525 0.95 -4.44 -14.78
CA VAL A 525 1.87 -3.49 -14.13
C VAL A 525 1.25 -2.10 -14.02
N GLN A 526 1.45 -1.49 -12.86
CA GLN A 526 0.93 -0.19 -12.48
C GLN A 526 2.04 0.86 -12.61
N TYR A 527 1.64 2.12 -12.81
CA TYR A 527 2.60 3.21 -12.92
C TYR A 527 3.32 3.46 -11.59
N LEU A 528 4.62 3.77 -11.66
CA LEU A 528 5.42 4.07 -10.48
C LEU A 528 4.99 5.38 -9.79
N ASN A 529 4.38 6.31 -10.53
CA ASN A 529 3.78 7.56 -10.03
C ASN A 529 4.70 8.38 -9.10
N GLY A 530 5.99 8.44 -9.43
CA GLY A 530 6.98 9.23 -8.68
C GLY A 530 7.49 8.55 -7.41
N ARG A 531 7.03 7.35 -7.06
CA ARG A 531 7.64 6.52 -6.02
C ARG A 531 9.08 6.17 -6.38
N VAL A 532 9.88 5.95 -5.36
CA VAL A 532 11.27 5.48 -5.51
C VAL A 532 11.32 4.01 -5.13
N VAL A 533 11.94 3.20 -6.00
CA VAL A 533 12.30 1.82 -5.66
C VAL A 533 13.72 1.83 -5.10
N LEU A 534 13.85 1.36 -3.86
CA LEU A 534 15.13 1.24 -3.18
C LEU A 534 15.76 -0.13 -3.45
N ARG A 535 17.09 -0.22 -3.37
CA ARG A 535 17.85 -1.48 -3.39
C ARG A 535 18.96 -1.46 -2.36
N ASN A 536 19.33 -2.63 -1.84
CA ASN A 536 20.38 -2.76 -0.82
C ASN A 536 21.70 -3.35 -1.33
N PHE A 537 21.79 -3.62 -2.63
CA PHE A 537 22.95 -4.22 -3.29
C PHE A 537 23.47 -3.29 -4.39
N ASN A 538 24.66 -3.58 -4.94
CA ASN A 538 25.38 -2.70 -5.86
C ASN A 538 25.46 -1.26 -5.32
N LEU A 539 25.54 -1.11 -3.99
CA LEU A 539 25.60 0.19 -3.33
C LEU A 539 26.72 1.00 -3.98
N PRO A 540 26.50 2.29 -4.30
CA PRO A 540 27.60 3.13 -4.69
C PRO A 540 28.67 2.99 -3.61
N PRO A 541 29.95 2.91 -4.01
CA PRO A 541 31.00 2.99 -3.03
C PRO A 541 30.76 4.21 -2.14
N PRO A 542 31.11 4.17 -0.84
CA PRO A 542 30.93 5.31 0.05
C PRO A 542 31.42 6.60 -0.64
N ASP A 543 30.79 7.76 -0.37
CA ASP A 543 31.18 9.04 -1.00
C ASP A 543 32.69 9.33 -0.91
N ASN A 544 33.39 8.71 0.05
CA ASN A 544 34.83 8.72 0.25
C ASN A 544 35.58 7.52 -0.38
N TYR A 545 35.12 6.91 -1.47
CA TYR A 545 35.79 5.77 -2.10
C TYR A 545 36.44 6.12 -3.45
N TRP A 546 36.07 7.25 -4.04
CA TRP A 546 36.65 7.75 -5.27
C TRP A 546 37.57 8.94 -4.99
N SER A 547 38.45 9.28 -5.93
CA SER A 547 39.32 10.47 -5.84
C SER A 547 39.60 11.04 -7.22
N TYR A 548 40.20 12.22 -7.29
CA TYR A 548 40.74 12.77 -8.55
C TYR A 548 42.13 12.23 -8.92
N LYS A 549 42.75 11.40 -8.06
CA LYS A 549 44.11 10.86 -8.22
C LYS A 549 44.25 9.44 -7.70
N GLY A 550 45.25 8.70 -8.19
CA GLY A 550 45.60 7.38 -7.68
C GLY A 550 44.71 6.26 -8.23
N SER A 551 44.65 5.13 -7.52
CA SER A 551 43.95 3.92 -7.98
C SER A 551 42.44 4.08 -8.15
N HIS A 552 41.83 5.03 -7.42
CA HIS A 552 40.41 5.39 -7.52
C HIS A 552 40.18 6.71 -8.29
N GLY A 553 41.17 7.11 -9.10
CA GLY A 553 41.15 8.29 -9.95
C GLY A 553 40.25 8.16 -11.19
N PRO A 554 40.06 9.25 -11.96
CA PRO A 554 39.21 9.28 -13.15
C PRO A 554 39.51 8.19 -14.20
N SER A 555 40.75 7.72 -14.30
CA SER A 555 41.13 6.62 -15.18
C SER A 555 40.51 5.27 -14.81
N SER A 556 40.10 5.12 -13.55
CA SER A 556 39.52 3.89 -13.01
C SER A 556 38.02 3.99 -12.79
N TRP A 557 37.42 5.20 -12.85
CA TRP A 557 36.00 5.38 -12.54
C TRP A 557 35.08 4.52 -13.41
N ALA A 558 35.42 4.22 -14.66
CA ALA A 558 34.60 3.35 -15.51
C ALA A 558 34.48 1.90 -14.99
N HIS A 559 35.37 1.45 -14.09
CA HIS A 559 35.27 0.16 -13.43
C HIS A 559 34.16 0.15 -12.38
N ASP A 560 34.18 1.13 -11.47
CA ASP A 560 33.26 1.21 -10.32
C ASP A 560 31.94 1.93 -10.68
N TYR A 561 31.99 2.80 -11.70
CA TYR A 561 30.90 3.62 -12.21
C TYR A 561 30.84 3.44 -13.74
N PRO A 562 30.17 2.40 -14.25
CA PRO A 562 30.22 2.04 -15.67
C PRO A 562 29.91 3.18 -16.64
N LEU A 563 28.99 4.07 -16.28
CA LEU A 563 28.60 5.24 -17.09
C LEU A 563 29.74 6.25 -17.30
N CYS A 564 30.79 6.21 -16.49
CA CYS A 564 31.98 7.04 -16.69
C CYS A 564 32.84 6.60 -17.88
N GLY A 565 32.58 5.43 -18.46
CA GLY A 565 33.29 4.95 -19.65
C GLY A 565 32.65 5.39 -20.98
N ASP A 566 33.47 5.60 -22.00
CA ASP A 566 33.03 6.03 -23.35
C ASP A 566 32.17 5.00 -24.12
N ARG A 567 31.99 3.79 -23.58
CA ARG A 567 31.36 2.65 -24.27
C ARG A 567 29.84 2.80 -24.48
N TYR A 568 29.16 3.59 -23.66
CA TYR A 568 27.69 3.62 -23.65
C TYR A 568 27.10 4.69 -24.59
N THR A 569 27.62 5.91 -24.52
CA THR A 569 26.96 7.08 -25.12
C THR A 569 27.93 8.15 -25.62
N GLY A 570 29.14 8.21 -25.04
CA GLY A 570 30.24 9.06 -25.50
C GLY A 570 30.08 10.56 -25.26
N ARG A 571 29.07 11.05 -24.54
CA ARG A 571 28.85 12.48 -24.26
C ARG A 571 29.42 12.91 -22.89
N GLN A 572 30.54 12.31 -22.51
CA GLN A 572 31.21 12.60 -21.23
C GLN A 572 31.77 14.03 -21.17
N SER A 573 31.85 14.60 -19.97
CA SER A 573 32.38 15.94 -19.68
C SER A 573 33.46 15.86 -18.60
N PRO A 574 34.35 16.85 -18.47
CA PRO A 574 34.40 18.13 -19.20
C PRO A 574 34.95 17.97 -20.63
N VAL A 575 34.86 19.00 -21.47
CA VAL A 575 35.40 18.98 -22.85
C VAL A 575 36.34 20.16 -23.12
N ASN A 576 37.20 20.01 -24.12
CA ASN A 576 37.88 21.15 -24.73
C ASN A 576 36.95 21.88 -25.70
N ILE A 577 36.79 23.19 -25.52
CA ILE A 577 36.10 24.07 -26.45
C ILE A 577 37.08 24.50 -27.53
N ASP A 578 36.99 23.90 -28.72
CA ASP A 578 37.74 24.29 -29.92
C ASP A 578 36.99 25.42 -30.63
N THR A 579 37.45 26.66 -30.44
CA THR A 579 36.77 27.88 -30.91
C THR A 579 36.63 27.92 -32.43
N THR A 580 37.47 27.20 -33.17
CA THR A 580 37.39 27.11 -34.64
C THR A 580 36.21 26.27 -35.14
N LYS A 581 35.61 25.45 -34.25
CA LYS A 581 34.48 24.55 -34.56
C LYS A 581 33.17 24.97 -33.88
N VAL A 582 33.18 26.05 -33.11
CA VAL A 582 31.98 26.51 -32.39
C VAL A 582 31.00 27.14 -33.37
N LEU A 583 29.73 26.74 -33.29
CA LEU A 583 28.67 27.28 -34.13
C LEU A 583 27.90 28.40 -33.42
N PHE A 584 27.70 29.52 -34.11
CA PHE A 584 26.81 30.56 -33.60
C PHE A 584 25.35 30.05 -33.58
N ASN A 585 24.66 30.24 -32.45
CA ASN A 585 23.26 29.84 -32.31
C ASN A 585 22.38 31.01 -31.85
N VAL A 586 21.50 31.46 -32.75
CA VAL A 586 20.54 32.57 -32.53
C VAL A 586 19.60 32.31 -31.36
N LEU A 587 19.23 31.06 -31.08
CA LEU A 587 18.33 30.74 -29.96
C LEU A 587 19.00 30.93 -28.60
N ASN A 588 20.34 30.84 -28.54
CA ASN A 588 21.09 31.16 -27.32
C ASN A 588 21.27 32.68 -27.13
N SER A 589 21.00 33.50 -28.16
CA SER A 589 21.13 34.96 -28.09
C SER A 589 20.06 35.65 -27.25
N ILE A 590 19.01 34.92 -26.82
CA ILE A 590 18.09 35.41 -25.77
C ILE A 590 18.86 35.39 -24.44
N PRO A 591 19.01 36.51 -23.72
CA PRO A 591 19.78 36.52 -22.47
C PRO A 591 19.26 35.50 -21.45
N LEU A 592 20.20 34.90 -20.70
CA LEU A 592 19.85 34.09 -19.53
C LEU A 592 19.02 34.93 -18.56
N ARG A 593 17.94 34.35 -18.07
CA ARG A 593 17.14 34.93 -16.99
C ARG A 593 17.59 34.32 -15.67
N LEU A 594 18.17 35.16 -14.83
CA LEU A 594 18.74 34.81 -13.52
C LEU A 594 17.85 35.38 -12.41
N ASP A 595 16.78 34.67 -12.06
CA ASP A 595 15.85 35.11 -11.02
C ASP A 595 16.45 34.87 -9.62
N GLY A 596 16.45 35.91 -8.77
CA GLY A 596 16.94 35.84 -7.39
C GLY A 596 18.45 36.12 -7.20
N TYR A 597 19.28 36.08 -8.24
CA TYR A 597 20.74 36.26 -8.12
C TYR A 597 21.17 37.67 -7.71
N ASN A 598 20.29 38.66 -7.89
CA ASN A 598 20.52 40.05 -7.43
C ASN A 598 19.98 40.32 -6.03
N ALA A 599 19.37 39.32 -5.37
CA ALA A 599 18.85 39.48 -4.01
C ALA A 599 19.98 39.49 -2.99
N SER A 600 19.83 40.32 -1.94
CA SER A 600 20.75 40.37 -0.80
C SER A 600 20.30 39.52 0.40
N SER A 601 19.19 38.80 0.26
CA SER A 601 18.57 37.95 1.28
C SER A 601 17.60 36.96 0.63
N GLY A 602 17.16 35.93 1.36
CA GLY A 602 16.20 34.94 0.86
C GLY A 602 16.82 33.63 0.36
N TYR A 603 18.09 33.42 0.69
CA TYR A 603 18.77 32.13 0.59
C TYR A 603 19.81 32.01 1.71
N THR A 604 20.14 30.79 2.12
CA THR A 604 21.25 30.48 3.02
C THR A 604 22.31 29.67 2.27
N LEU A 605 23.58 29.92 2.61
CA LEU A 605 24.72 29.27 1.97
C LEU A 605 25.54 28.52 3.02
N THR A 606 25.63 27.21 2.86
CA THR A 606 26.42 26.35 3.76
C THR A 606 27.63 25.81 3.02
N MET A 607 28.83 26.30 3.36
CA MET A 607 30.08 25.80 2.83
C MET A 607 30.47 24.50 3.52
N ARG A 608 30.96 23.52 2.76
CA ARG A 608 31.45 22.22 3.22
C ARG A 608 32.71 21.83 2.47
N ASN A 609 33.59 21.13 3.16
CA ASN A 609 34.63 20.34 2.51
C ASN A 609 34.12 18.92 2.35
N THR A 610 33.89 18.49 1.11
CA THR A 610 33.34 17.16 0.80
C THR A 610 34.37 16.05 0.81
N GLY A 611 35.64 16.37 1.06
CA GLY A 611 36.77 15.49 0.80
C GLY A 611 37.26 15.56 -0.66
N HIS A 612 36.46 16.07 -1.59
CA HIS A 612 36.79 16.15 -3.03
C HIS A 612 36.80 17.57 -3.59
N SER A 613 36.04 18.47 -2.96
CA SER A 613 35.96 19.89 -3.31
C SER A 613 35.49 20.70 -2.11
N VAL A 614 35.46 22.02 -2.28
CA VAL A 614 34.62 22.90 -1.47
C VAL A 614 33.27 22.99 -2.16
N GLN A 615 32.21 22.59 -1.46
CA GLN A 615 30.83 22.73 -1.92
C GLN A 615 30.12 23.79 -1.08
N ILE A 616 29.25 24.56 -1.70
CA ILE A 616 28.38 25.52 -1.03
C ILE A 616 26.95 25.11 -1.37
N ASP A 617 26.25 24.54 -0.39
CA ASP A 617 24.84 24.19 -0.50
C ASP A 617 23.99 25.47 -0.50
N ILE A 618 23.03 25.55 -1.43
CA ILE A 618 22.13 26.69 -1.58
C ILE A 618 20.73 26.28 -1.11
N ASP A 619 20.32 26.78 0.04
CA ASP A 619 18.90 26.74 0.43
C ASP A 619 18.25 28.07 0.09
N GLY A 620 17.62 28.13 -1.08
CA GLY A 620 16.99 29.34 -1.60
C GLY A 620 16.27 29.10 -2.91
N ASN A 621 15.70 30.16 -3.49
CA ASN A 621 14.90 30.08 -4.72
C ASN A 621 15.58 30.78 -5.91
N LEU A 622 16.89 30.59 -6.07
CA LEU A 622 17.66 31.08 -7.22
C LEU A 622 17.32 30.23 -8.44
N ARG A 623 16.94 30.85 -9.56
CA ARG A 623 16.52 30.12 -10.77
C ARG A 623 17.16 30.66 -12.04
N VAL A 624 17.48 29.75 -12.96
CA VAL A 624 17.96 30.06 -14.31
C VAL A 624 16.99 29.53 -15.35
N SER A 625 16.70 30.35 -16.36
CA SER A 625 15.91 29.97 -17.55
C SER A 625 16.35 30.80 -18.77
N ARG A 626 15.78 30.51 -19.96
CA ARG A 626 16.14 31.17 -21.23
C ARG A 626 17.60 30.90 -21.65
N GLY A 627 18.17 31.66 -22.59
CA GLY A 627 19.53 31.42 -23.10
C GLY A 627 19.73 30.07 -23.76
N GLY A 628 18.68 29.53 -24.38
CA GLY A 628 18.68 28.19 -24.98
C GLY A 628 18.31 27.05 -24.01
N LEU A 629 18.06 27.33 -22.73
CA LEU A 629 17.48 26.34 -21.81
C LEU A 629 16.01 26.07 -22.16
N SER A 630 15.65 24.79 -22.28
CA SER A 630 14.27 24.38 -22.59
C SER A 630 13.32 24.51 -21.40
N LEU A 631 13.86 24.57 -20.18
CA LEU A 631 13.09 24.52 -18.92
C LEU A 631 13.65 25.53 -17.91
N THR A 632 13.00 25.61 -16.74
CA THR A 632 13.47 26.41 -15.61
C THR A 632 14.20 25.51 -14.63
N TYR A 633 15.37 25.95 -14.16
CA TYR A 633 16.21 25.18 -13.25
C TYR A 633 16.43 25.99 -11.97
N ARG A 634 16.44 25.30 -10.82
CA ARG A 634 16.68 25.88 -9.51
C ARG A 634 18.09 25.54 -9.04
N ALA A 635 18.83 26.53 -8.56
CA ALA A 635 20.19 26.32 -8.04
C ALA A 635 20.14 25.50 -6.75
N THR A 636 21.09 24.58 -6.59
CA THR A 636 21.18 23.71 -5.40
C THR A 636 22.57 23.73 -4.78
N GLN A 637 23.62 23.91 -5.57
CA GLN A 637 24.99 23.93 -5.04
C GLN A 637 25.95 24.71 -5.93
N VAL A 638 27.04 25.22 -5.33
CA VAL A 638 28.24 25.72 -6.01
C VAL A 638 29.43 24.88 -5.59
N HIS A 639 30.33 24.51 -6.50
CA HIS A 639 31.60 23.91 -6.12
C HIS A 639 32.75 24.39 -7.00
N PHE A 640 33.98 24.09 -6.58
CA PHE A 640 35.21 24.64 -7.15
C PHE A 640 36.17 23.54 -7.58
N HIS A 641 36.85 23.75 -8.71
CA HIS A 641 37.96 22.91 -9.17
C HIS A 641 39.21 23.79 -9.28
N TRP A 642 40.34 23.35 -8.77
CA TRP A 642 41.59 24.11 -8.77
C TRP A 642 42.82 23.20 -8.88
N GLY A 643 43.88 23.77 -9.45
CA GLY A 643 45.16 23.08 -9.61
C GLY A 643 46.10 23.28 -8.43
N SER A 644 47.12 22.45 -8.40
CA SER A 644 48.28 22.57 -7.51
C SER A 644 49.12 23.83 -7.77
N ASP A 645 48.96 24.46 -8.94
CA ASP A 645 49.61 25.71 -9.34
C ASP A 645 48.65 26.56 -10.19
N SER A 646 49.07 27.76 -10.59
CA SER A 646 48.22 28.74 -11.30
C SER A 646 48.27 28.61 -12.83
N THR A 647 48.71 27.46 -13.35
CA THR A 647 48.73 27.17 -14.80
C THR A 647 47.64 26.18 -15.24
N ARG A 648 46.96 25.55 -14.27
CA ARG A 648 45.96 24.49 -14.47
C ARG A 648 44.97 24.43 -13.32
N GLY A 649 43.85 23.73 -13.51
CA GLY A 649 42.86 23.50 -12.46
C GLY A 649 41.40 23.53 -12.91
N SER A 650 41.12 24.20 -14.03
CA SER A 650 39.81 24.14 -14.67
C SER A 650 39.56 22.75 -15.25
N GLU A 651 38.30 22.34 -15.20
CA GLU A 651 37.82 21.10 -15.82
C GLU A 651 37.75 21.27 -17.33
N HIS A 652 37.17 22.39 -17.78
CA HIS A 652 37.12 22.77 -19.18
C HIS A 652 38.42 23.43 -19.63
N THR A 653 38.74 23.24 -20.90
CA THR A 653 39.79 23.99 -21.60
C THR A 653 39.21 24.73 -22.79
N ILE A 654 39.83 25.85 -23.18
CA ILE A 654 39.49 26.58 -24.42
C ILE A 654 40.73 26.56 -25.30
N ASP A 655 40.64 26.01 -26.51
CA ASP A 655 41.75 25.84 -27.44
C ASP A 655 42.98 25.16 -26.80
N GLY A 656 42.74 24.20 -25.91
CA GLY A 656 43.75 23.47 -25.15
C GLY A 656 44.31 24.23 -23.94
N ARG A 657 43.91 25.48 -23.71
CA ARG A 657 44.32 26.26 -22.54
C ARG A 657 43.47 25.91 -21.32
N SER A 658 44.14 25.48 -20.24
CA SER A 658 43.55 25.35 -18.90
C SER A 658 43.68 26.66 -18.11
N TYR A 659 42.83 26.81 -17.10
CA TYR A 659 42.78 27.96 -16.20
C TYR A 659 43.06 27.50 -14.75
N PRO A 660 43.58 28.37 -13.87
CA PRO A 660 43.90 28.04 -12.48
C PRO A 660 42.74 27.41 -11.68
N MET A 661 41.51 27.83 -11.95
CA MET A 661 40.33 27.41 -11.21
C MET A 661 39.06 27.52 -12.08
N GLU A 662 38.06 26.71 -11.77
CA GLU A 662 36.73 26.76 -12.35
C GLU A 662 35.65 26.64 -11.27
N ILE A 663 34.56 27.40 -11.42
CA ILE A 663 33.41 27.41 -10.52
C ILE A 663 32.23 26.80 -11.26
N HIS A 664 31.57 25.81 -10.65
CA HIS A 664 30.33 25.24 -11.15
C HIS A 664 29.16 25.63 -10.27
N ILE A 665 28.14 26.26 -10.87
CA ILE A 665 26.86 26.53 -10.22
C ILE A 665 25.85 25.52 -10.80
N VAL A 666 25.42 24.58 -9.97
CA VAL A 666 24.60 23.44 -10.37
C VAL A 666 23.13 23.74 -10.08
N HIS A 667 22.29 23.48 -11.08
CA HIS A 667 20.85 23.66 -11.00
C HIS A 667 20.15 22.38 -11.45
N TYR A 668 19.05 22.03 -10.78
CA TYR A 668 18.17 20.96 -11.22
C TYR A 668 16.86 21.51 -11.79
N ASN A 669 16.31 20.78 -12.75
CA ASN A 669 15.07 21.11 -13.43
C ASN A 669 13.88 21.01 -12.46
N ILE A 670 13.11 22.08 -12.34
CA ILE A 670 12.00 22.18 -11.38
C ILE A 670 10.82 21.25 -11.69
N LYS A 671 10.82 20.57 -12.85
CA LYS A 671 9.87 19.50 -13.16
C LYS A 671 10.02 18.33 -12.18
N TYR A 672 11.23 18.10 -11.68
CA TYR A 672 11.53 17.01 -10.76
C TYR A 672 11.48 17.50 -9.30
N PRO A 673 11.07 16.64 -8.35
CA PRO A 673 10.88 17.05 -6.96
C PRO A 673 12.20 17.35 -6.23
N SER A 674 13.34 16.80 -6.70
CA SER A 674 14.64 16.99 -6.07
C SER A 674 15.81 16.96 -7.06
N PHE A 675 16.99 17.36 -6.60
CA PHE A 675 18.23 17.27 -7.39
C PHE A 675 18.58 15.82 -7.73
N GLU A 676 18.39 14.90 -6.77
CA GLU A 676 18.73 13.49 -6.89
C GLU A 676 17.96 12.85 -8.06
N VAL A 677 16.64 13.07 -8.11
CA VAL A 677 15.78 12.60 -9.20
C VAL A 677 16.20 13.24 -10.53
N ALA A 678 16.44 14.55 -10.55
CA ALA A 678 16.83 15.24 -11.78
C ALA A 678 18.23 14.84 -12.28
N SER A 679 19.14 14.40 -11.41
CA SER A 679 20.55 14.20 -11.74
C SER A 679 20.79 13.03 -12.70
N VAL A 680 19.85 12.10 -12.78
CA VAL A 680 19.90 10.91 -13.66
C VAL A 680 19.01 11.04 -14.90
N GLU A 681 18.27 12.14 -15.00
CA GLU A 681 17.28 12.39 -16.05
C GLU A 681 17.84 13.23 -17.20
N SER A 682 17.44 12.93 -18.44
CA SER A 682 17.92 13.69 -19.60
C SER A 682 17.57 15.18 -19.49
N LYS A 683 18.59 16.05 -19.62
CA LYS A 683 18.48 17.50 -19.39
C LYS A 683 17.92 17.86 -18.01
N GLY A 684 18.06 16.98 -17.04
CA GLY A 684 17.63 17.20 -15.67
C GLY A 684 18.49 18.25 -14.96
N LEU A 685 19.74 18.47 -15.41
CA LEU A 685 20.64 19.45 -14.83
C LEU A 685 21.03 20.56 -15.82
N ALA A 686 21.21 21.77 -15.29
CA ALA A 686 21.85 22.88 -15.98
C ALA A 686 23.02 23.39 -15.12
N VAL A 687 24.22 23.40 -15.67
CA VAL A 687 25.42 23.86 -14.94
C VAL A 687 25.98 25.11 -15.60
N LEU A 688 26.14 26.16 -14.80
CA LEU A 688 26.84 27.37 -15.21
C LEU A 688 28.30 27.25 -14.75
N ALA A 689 29.22 27.21 -15.70
CA ALA A 689 30.65 27.08 -15.49
C ALA A 689 31.35 28.43 -15.69
N VAL A 690 32.19 28.81 -14.73
CA VAL A 690 32.94 30.08 -14.74
C VAL A 690 34.42 29.80 -14.59
N LEU A 691 35.21 30.13 -15.62
CA LEU A 691 36.66 30.04 -15.57
C LEU A 691 37.25 31.18 -14.74
N VAL A 692 38.34 30.91 -14.03
CA VAL A 692 38.97 31.88 -13.13
C VAL A 692 40.45 32.08 -13.49
N GLU A 693 40.85 33.33 -13.63
CA GLU A 693 42.24 33.75 -13.83
C GLU A 693 42.86 34.33 -12.57
N VAL A 694 44.17 34.13 -12.41
CA VAL A 694 44.96 34.77 -11.36
C VAL A 694 45.51 36.11 -11.84
N THR A 695 45.39 37.12 -10.98
CA THR A 695 45.98 38.46 -11.15
C THR A 695 46.67 38.92 -9.88
N THR A 696 47.23 40.13 -9.91
CA THR A 696 47.85 40.74 -8.72
C THR A 696 46.84 41.32 -7.73
N GLN A 697 45.58 41.52 -8.12
CA GLN A 697 44.57 42.16 -7.28
C GLN A 697 43.58 41.13 -6.70
N PRO A 698 43.25 41.21 -5.41
CA PRO A 698 42.27 40.31 -4.80
C PRO A 698 40.84 40.63 -5.29
N ASN A 699 40.04 39.60 -5.46
CA ASN A 699 38.61 39.74 -5.74
C ASN A 699 37.84 40.02 -4.46
N VAL A 700 37.49 41.28 -4.24
CA VAL A 700 36.77 41.69 -3.03
C VAL A 700 35.38 41.05 -2.90
N ARG A 701 34.71 40.69 -4.02
CA ARG A 701 33.38 40.06 -3.99
C ARG A 701 33.44 38.62 -3.46
N LEU A 702 34.59 37.96 -3.56
CA LEU A 702 34.79 36.58 -3.10
C LEU A 702 35.52 36.48 -1.74
N ASN A 703 35.87 37.61 -1.10
CA ASN A 703 36.62 37.57 0.17
C ASN A 703 35.93 36.72 1.24
N PHE A 704 34.60 36.81 1.37
CA PHE A 704 33.87 36.02 2.37
C PHE A 704 34.00 34.51 2.16
N VAL A 705 34.16 34.06 0.90
CA VAL A 705 34.40 32.65 0.55
C VAL A 705 35.79 32.27 1.03
N PHE A 706 36.81 32.99 0.55
CA PHE A 706 38.22 32.71 0.85
C PHE A 706 38.57 32.86 2.33
N ASP A 707 37.95 33.79 3.04
CA ASP A 707 38.16 34.00 4.48
C ASP A 707 37.46 32.94 5.33
N SER A 708 36.43 32.29 4.80
CA SER A 708 35.72 31.19 5.48
C SER A 708 36.37 29.83 5.27
N LEU A 709 37.30 29.68 4.31
CA LEU A 709 37.96 28.39 4.00
C LEU A 709 38.65 27.75 5.21
N ALA A 710 39.22 28.56 6.12
CA ALA A 710 39.87 28.05 7.33
C ALA A 710 38.90 27.28 8.24
N LYS A 711 37.59 27.61 8.19
CA LYS A 711 36.54 26.94 8.96
C LYS A 711 36.17 25.57 8.37
N VAL A 712 36.53 25.32 7.11
CA VAL A 712 36.25 24.07 6.39
C VAL A 712 37.52 23.36 5.92
N SER A 713 38.60 23.46 6.69
CA SER A 713 39.92 22.92 6.27
C SER A 713 39.96 21.39 6.16
N GLN A 714 39.07 20.67 6.84
CA GLN A 714 39.08 19.21 6.96
C GLN A 714 37.90 18.56 6.22
N PRO A 715 38.05 17.35 5.65
CA PRO A 715 36.93 16.61 5.09
C PRO A 715 35.76 16.47 6.08
N GLY A 716 34.54 16.70 5.62
CA GLY A 716 33.31 16.65 6.41
C GLY A 716 33.02 17.90 7.26
N SER A 717 33.96 18.84 7.37
CA SER A 717 33.71 20.10 8.07
C SER A 717 32.78 21.03 7.28
N SER A 718 31.98 21.82 8.00
CA SER A 718 30.97 22.72 7.42
C SER A 718 30.89 24.06 8.16
N ALA A 719 30.52 25.12 7.45
CA ALA A 719 30.34 26.46 7.99
C ALA A 719 29.29 27.25 7.21
N LEU A 720 28.44 28.00 7.91
CA LEU A 720 27.54 28.98 7.29
C LEU A 720 28.35 30.17 6.77
N LEU A 721 28.00 30.64 5.56
CA LEU A 721 28.56 31.85 4.98
C LEU A 721 27.63 33.04 5.25
N ASP A 722 28.20 34.11 5.80
CA ASP A 722 27.52 35.39 5.96
C ASP A 722 27.70 36.21 4.67
N VAL A 723 26.69 36.22 3.81
CA VAL A 723 26.78 36.72 2.43
C VAL A 723 25.72 37.79 2.16
N VAL A 724 26.17 38.91 1.60
CA VAL A 724 25.31 40.05 1.25
C VAL A 724 24.83 40.00 -0.21
N ALA A 725 25.50 39.26 -1.10
CA ALA A 725 25.11 39.06 -2.50
C ALA A 725 25.79 37.83 -3.12
N PHE A 726 25.17 37.20 -4.13
CA PHE A 726 25.69 36.01 -4.81
C PHE A 726 26.86 36.37 -5.77
N PRO A 727 28.13 36.00 -5.49
CA PRO A 727 29.30 36.55 -6.19
C PRO A 727 29.86 35.65 -7.32
N PHE A 728 29.25 34.48 -7.56
CA PHE A 728 29.87 33.41 -8.34
C PHE A 728 29.70 33.57 -9.86
N LEU A 729 29.02 34.63 -10.32
CA LEU A 729 28.81 34.91 -11.74
C LEU A 729 29.78 36.00 -12.24
N PRO A 730 30.24 35.94 -13.50
CA PRO A 730 30.97 37.04 -14.14
C PRO A 730 30.06 38.27 -14.31
N SER A 731 30.67 39.42 -14.63
CA SER A 731 29.93 40.66 -14.89
C SER A 731 29.08 40.60 -16.17
N ASP A 732 29.58 39.93 -17.20
CA ASP A 732 28.90 39.62 -18.46
C ASP A 732 28.45 38.16 -18.45
N THR A 733 27.14 37.96 -18.28
CA THR A 733 26.49 36.66 -18.40
C THR A 733 25.82 36.44 -19.76
N SER A 734 26.05 37.33 -20.74
CA SER A 734 25.46 37.23 -22.09
C SER A 734 26.33 36.48 -23.09
N SER A 735 27.65 36.43 -22.84
CA SER A 735 28.64 35.76 -23.70
C SER A 735 29.01 34.38 -23.14
N PHE A 736 28.51 33.29 -23.75
CA PHE A 736 28.81 31.92 -23.29
C PHE A 736 28.80 30.88 -24.41
N PHE A 737 29.42 29.74 -24.10
CA PHE A 737 29.34 28.49 -24.86
C PHE A 737 28.29 27.55 -24.27
N ARG A 738 27.70 26.71 -25.11
CA ARG A 738 26.64 25.77 -24.76
C ARG A 738 26.87 24.40 -25.40
N TYR A 739 26.77 23.33 -24.61
CA TYR A 739 26.77 21.95 -25.10
C TYR A 739 26.06 21.01 -24.11
N GLU A 740 25.69 19.81 -24.56
CA GLU A 740 25.10 18.76 -23.72
C GLU A 740 26.17 17.74 -23.31
N GLY A 741 26.18 17.34 -22.05
CA GLY A 741 27.21 16.45 -21.52
C GLY A 741 26.84 15.77 -20.21
N SER A 742 27.86 15.27 -19.51
CA SER A 742 27.72 14.56 -18.25
C SER A 742 28.07 15.40 -17.03
N LEU A 743 27.76 14.87 -15.85
CA LEU A 743 28.49 15.22 -14.63
C LEU A 743 29.98 14.91 -14.78
N THR A 744 30.82 15.69 -14.11
CA THR A 744 32.28 15.55 -14.10
C THR A 744 32.81 14.77 -12.88
N THR A 745 31.91 14.24 -12.07
CA THR A 745 32.16 13.37 -10.92
C THR A 745 31.60 11.95 -11.16
N PRO A 746 31.97 10.96 -10.34
CA PRO A 746 31.42 9.62 -10.42
C PRO A 746 29.89 9.54 -10.45
N GLY A 747 29.38 8.51 -11.12
CA GLY A 747 28.00 8.45 -11.63
C GLY A 747 27.92 8.93 -13.09
N CYS A 748 28.66 9.98 -13.45
CA CYS A 748 28.90 10.42 -14.85
C CYS A 748 27.65 10.47 -15.75
N TYR A 749 26.49 10.75 -15.16
CA TYR A 749 25.21 10.78 -15.85
C TYR A 749 25.20 11.88 -16.91
N GLU A 750 24.78 11.55 -18.13
CA GLU A 750 24.72 12.44 -19.30
C GLU A 750 23.47 13.33 -19.31
N THR A 751 23.34 14.12 -18.26
CA THR A 751 22.10 14.83 -17.89
C THR A 751 22.27 16.33 -17.87
N VAL A 752 23.48 16.82 -18.16
CA VAL A 752 23.89 18.20 -17.93
C VAL A 752 23.87 19.02 -19.21
N THR A 753 23.10 20.09 -19.21
CA THR A 753 23.23 21.16 -20.20
C THR A 753 24.24 22.21 -19.70
N TRP A 754 25.46 22.18 -20.24
CA TRP A 754 26.57 23.04 -19.83
C TRP A 754 26.49 24.45 -20.43
N THR A 755 26.75 25.46 -19.60
CA THR A 755 26.90 26.88 -19.99
C THR A 755 28.24 27.40 -19.50
N LEU A 756 29.25 27.50 -20.38
CA LEU A 756 30.57 27.99 -20.03
C LEU A 756 30.70 29.46 -20.42
N PHE A 757 30.82 30.36 -19.44
CA PHE A 757 30.94 31.79 -19.74
C PHE A 757 32.28 32.13 -20.39
N ARG A 758 32.25 33.10 -21.32
CA ARG A 758 33.46 33.61 -21.98
C ARG A 758 34.28 34.50 -21.04
N GLU A 759 33.60 35.33 -20.25
CA GLU A 759 34.28 36.20 -19.28
C GLU A 759 34.75 35.39 -18.06
N THR A 760 36.01 35.56 -17.70
CA THR A 760 36.62 34.93 -16.54
C THR A 760 36.46 35.79 -15.29
N ILE A 761 36.29 35.17 -14.12
CA ILE A 761 36.47 35.86 -12.84
C ILE A 761 37.97 35.97 -12.53
N LYS A 762 38.40 37.09 -11.97
CA LYS A 762 39.80 37.36 -11.61
C LYS A 762 39.97 37.21 -10.10
N VAL A 763 40.99 36.51 -9.60
CA VAL A 763 41.35 36.40 -8.17
C VAL A 763 42.85 36.65 -7.96
N SER A 764 43.30 36.87 -6.73
CA SER A 764 44.75 36.95 -6.44
C SER A 764 45.39 35.58 -6.19
N GLU A 765 46.72 35.50 -6.31
CA GLU A 765 47.48 34.29 -5.94
C GLU A 765 47.24 33.92 -4.46
N ASP A 766 47.18 34.90 -3.56
CA ASP A 766 46.89 34.66 -2.15
C ASP A 766 45.50 34.02 -1.92
N GLN A 767 44.51 34.39 -2.74
CA GLN A 767 43.16 33.81 -2.64
C GLN A 767 43.15 32.35 -3.06
N ILE A 768 43.71 32.02 -4.23
CA ILE A 768 43.75 30.62 -4.70
C ILE A 768 44.68 29.75 -3.85
N ALA A 769 45.76 30.32 -3.29
CA ALA A 769 46.65 29.59 -2.38
C ALA A 769 45.92 29.05 -1.14
N LYS A 770 44.89 29.76 -0.63
CA LYS A 770 44.06 29.27 0.49
C LYS A 770 43.33 27.96 0.16
N LEU A 771 42.82 27.80 -1.07
CA LEU A 771 42.18 26.55 -1.50
C LEU A 771 43.15 25.37 -1.47
N ARG A 772 44.41 25.60 -1.86
CA ARG A 772 45.47 24.57 -1.86
C ARG A 772 45.90 24.13 -0.45
N THR A 773 45.43 24.80 0.60
CA THR A 773 45.68 24.41 2.00
C THR A 773 44.64 23.45 2.58
N LEU A 774 43.50 23.29 1.90
CA LEU A 774 42.43 22.39 2.33
C LEU A 774 42.88 20.94 2.26
N GLN A 775 42.35 20.10 3.14
CA GLN A 775 42.72 18.68 3.22
C GLN A 775 41.65 17.79 2.58
N GLN A 776 42.11 16.72 1.94
CA GLN A 776 41.37 15.53 1.53
C GLN A 776 42.00 14.30 2.21
N ILE A 777 41.36 13.13 2.10
CA ILE A 777 41.96 11.87 2.57
C ILE A 777 42.61 11.15 1.39
N ASP A 778 43.88 10.75 1.55
CA ASP A 778 44.51 9.83 0.61
C ASP A 778 44.00 8.41 0.87
N HIS A 779 43.20 7.85 -0.05
CA HIS A 779 42.62 6.51 0.11
C HIS A 779 43.65 5.37 0.15
N SER A 780 44.89 5.58 -0.28
CA SER A 780 45.94 4.56 -0.21
C SER A 780 46.59 4.48 1.17
N THR A 781 46.69 5.60 1.88
CA THR A 781 47.36 5.71 3.18
C THR A 781 46.40 6.01 4.34
N ASN A 782 45.17 6.41 4.04
CA ASN A 782 44.16 6.92 4.94
C ASN A 782 44.64 8.14 5.78
N LEU A 783 45.57 8.93 5.24
CA LEU A 783 46.13 10.12 5.88
C LEU A 783 45.63 11.41 5.20
N PRO A 784 45.53 12.52 5.94
CA PRO A 784 45.21 13.81 5.33
C PRO A 784 46.30 14.26 4.36
N THR A 785 45.89 14.73 3.18
CA THR A 785 46.77 15.27 2.14
C THR A 785 46.17 16.54 1.54
N PRO A 786 46.95 17.48 0.99
CA PRO A 786 46.40 18.67 0.35
C PRO A 786 45.43 18.32 -0.79
N MET A 787 44.29 19.01 -0.81
CA MET A 787 43.30 18.94 -1.88
C MET A 787 43.77 19.84 -3.03
N VAL A 788 44.38 19.22 -4.04
CA VAL A 788 44.89 19.91 -5.23
C VAL A 788 44.74 19.05 -6.48
N ASP A 789 44.56 19.70 -7.63
CA ASP A 789 44.21 19.09 -8.92
C ASP A 789 42.94 18.23 -8.80
N ASN A 790 41.89 18.81 -8.20
CA ASN A 790 40.60 18.15 -7.99
C ASN A 790 39.70 18.29 -9.23
N ASN A 791 40.25 18.06 -10.41
CA ASN A 791 39.56 18.22 -11.70
C ASN A 791 39.64 16.93 -12.52
N ARG A 792 38.55 16.61 -13.24
CA ARG A 792 38.53 15.51 -14.20
C ARG A 792 39.27 15.91 -15.48
N PRO A 793 40.06 15.02 -16.13
CA PRO A 793 40.63 15.28 -17.44
C PRO A 793 39.54 15.53 -18.51
N VAL A 794 39.85 16.35 -19.51
CA VAL A 794 38.94 16.58 -20.66
C VAL A 794 38.63 15.27 -21.39
N GLN A 795 37.37 15.12 -21.76
CA GLN A 795 36.80 13.98 -22.45
C GLN A 795 36.63 14.31 -23.95
N PRO A 796 36.65 13.31 -24.84
CA PRO A 796 36.42 13.52 -26.26
C PRO A 796 35.03 14.14 -26.55
N LEU A 797 34.98 15.08 -27.50
CA LEU A 797 33.71 15.72 -27.88
C LEU A 797 32.75 14.75 -28.60
N ASN A 798 33.26 13.69 -29.22
CA ASN A 798 32.48 12.60 -29.84
C ASN A 798 31.35 13.07 -30.75
N GLY A 799 31.64 14.05 -31.62
CA GLY A 799 30.68 14.57 -32.60
C GLY A 799 29.61 15.52 -32.05
N ARG A 800 29.63 15.82 -30.74
CA ARG A 800 28.75 16.85 -30.17
C ARG A 800 29.07 18.23 -30.75
N THR A 801 28.03 19.04 -30.90
CA THR A 801 28.17 20.44 -31.31
C THR A 801 28.28 21.33 -30.08
N VAL A 802 29.30 22.19 -30.07
CA VAL A 802 29.37 23.32 -29.14
C VAL A 802 28.85 24.56 -29.86
N THR A 803 28.00 25.33 -29.18
CA THR A 803 27.44 26.57 -29.71
C THR A 803 27.85 27.79 -28.89
N SER A 804 27.84 28.99 -29.48
CA SER A 804 28.11 30.27 -28.79
C SER A 804 26.99 31.29 -28.99
N THR A 805 26.91 32.26 -28.08
CA THR A 805 26.05 33.46 -28.20
C THR A 805 26.69 34.62 -28.96
N PHE A 806 27.96 34.48 -29.36
CA PHE A 806 28.76 35.51 -30.00
C PHE A 806 29.50 34.96 -31.22
N TRP A 807 29.81 35.83 -32.17
CA TRP A 807 30.63 35.52 -33.35
C TRP A 807 32.12 35.53 -32.98
N PHE A 808 32.89 34.65 -33.62
CA PHE A 808 34.35 34.60 -33.53
C PHE A 808 35.03 35.54 -34.51
#